data_AF-A0AA90ZJK0-F1
#
_entry.id   AF-A0AA90ZJK0-F1
#
_cell.length_a   1.000
_cell.length_b   1.000
_cell.length_c   1.000
_cell.angle_alpha   90.00
_cell.angle_beta   90.00
_cell.angle_gamma   90.00
#
_symmetry.space_group_name_H-M   'P 1'
#
loop_
_entity.id
_entity.type
_entity.pdbx_description
1 polymer ?
#
loop_
_entity_poly.entity_id
_entity_poly.type
_entity_poly.pdbx_seq_one_letter_code
_entity_poly.pdbx_strand_id
1 'polypeptide(L)'
;MNTFQLHLIRKALGDSNQFEQNLRGVLELSLDSEDKAIAASVLKFFQGIELQPIPKPTGESHFRNLIFQNLLIKNFRKYGETIDKQYLGLKFQDSNVRQDSNVEHAPQRSIYVLLGDNGSGKSSLFDAMEYLCTGQVSEAVYRKIEKKNFVQHDSSAEMEIEISTLSQDLSLATNSSLLAEIDLRRFFFTENSIMDSSNFKSLESVEDGISDNDDNWYNFFAYAIGLDKDFVDFIFDQKSDSLFERLCLFLERIKKMMTTDSHGEAQSFEQLLIDKATFPSDKDKKKLIEFRDGLNDILAELNQNSFEISKIKNEIDTLNESPVKTLFRAQKIQALRDFQRQLNDLFPDNRQRQDTSSEALSLSKKKMEQSSKSSDEHKVDAQVIKPKLVSLLQETVNRLNIVIDSSVSNFDLSSIIDIKHQFETRQHVRKQPAFYSLTPEAISDLLLKLQEFRDNAKKEINQAIREIIDSEFKRSIEKMFHHIFLFAKETFLFDISHIADERISVTVNGLSVHKYFNTFRYRLFYLAIQAAINLAKMKREQFSFPMVLDDIFYANDYKNKRQLFHFFNVLKDEAKRLLPTLPFQLIFFTHDEQLFSTLHRNKEWRQGLDVNFSRVIEYDEFKQIESQYVKVTETKKYFNLHISLYDNGL
;
A
#
# COMPACT_ATOMS: atom_id res chain seq x y z
N MET A 1 -11.85 -2.44 -0.61
CA MET A 1 -11.40 -1.82 0.65
C MET A 1 -12.50 -1.97 1.68
N ASN A 2 -12.18 -2.13 2.96
CA ASN A 2 -13.21 -2.26 4.01
C ASN A 2 -13.85 -0.89 4.36
N THR A 3 -15.08 -0.95 4.90
CA THR A 3 -15.87 0.16 5.48
C THR A 3 -15.07 1.13 6.33
N PHE A 4 -14.41 0.55 7.32
CA PHE A 4 -13.67 1.26 8.34
C PHE A 4 -12.52 2.10 7.77
N GLN A 5 -11.67 1.52 6.91
CA GLN A 5 -10.57 2.26 6.27
C GLN A 5 -11.11 3.31 5.31
N LEU A 6 -12.16 3.01 4.54
CA LEU A 6 -12.78 3.99 3.64
C LEU A 6 -13.29 5.21 4.40
N HIS A 7 -13.92 5.01 5.56
CA HIS A 7 -14.42 6.10 6.42
C HIS A 7 -13.28 6.97 6.94
N LEU A 8 -12.18 6.36 7.39
CA LEU A 8 -10.99 7.09 7.84
C LEU A 8 -10.35 7.88 6.70
N ILE A 9 -10.24 7.29 5.50
CA ILE A 9 -9.70 7.96 4.32
C ILE A 9 -10.58 9.15 3.93
N ARG A 10 -11.91 9.00 3.91
CA ARG A 10 -12.84 10.11 3.62
C ARG A 10 -12.71 11.25 4.60
N LYS A 11 -12.66 10.95 5.90
CA LYS A 11 -12.45 11.97 6.92
C LYS A 11 -11.13 12.70 6.74
N ALA A 12 -10.05 11.97 6.41
CA ALA A 12 -8.74 12.54 6.19
C ALA A 12 -8.66 13.40 4.91
N LEU A 13 -9.42 13.06 3.87
CA LEU A 13 -9.51 13.81 2.60
C LEU A 13 -10.40 15.06 2.68
N GLY A 14 -11.42 15.07 3.56
CA GLY A 14 -12.40 16.16 3.65
C GLY A 14 -13.16 16.37 2.32
N ASP A 15 -13.33 17.63 1.90
CA ASP A 15 -14.06 18.02 0.68
C ASP A 15 -13.20 17.98 -0.61
N SER A 16 -12.05 17.29 -0.59
CA SER A 16 -11.07 17.31 -1.68
C SER A 16 -11.46 16.40 -2.87
N ASN A 17 -12.54 16.75 -3.58
CA ASN A 17 -13.04 15.98 -4.73
C ASN A 17 -12.05 15.91 -5.91
N GLN A 18 -11.09 16.83 -5.99
CA GLN A 18 -10.12 16.87 -7.08
C GLN A 18 -8.86 16.01 -6.81
N PHE A 19 -8.64 15.56 -5.57
CA PHE A 19 -7.38 14.91 -5.18
C PHE A 19 -7.18 13.56 -5.87
N GLU A 20 -8.19 12.68 -5.82
CA GLU A 20 -8.11 11.34 -6.45
C GLU A 20 -7.89 11.46 -7.96
N GLN A 21 -8.61 12.38 -8.62
CA GLN A 21 -8.50 12.60 -10.07
C GLN A 21 -7.10 13.09 -10.47
N ASN A 22 -6.55 14.04 -9.71
CA ASN A 22 -5.20 14.56 -9.94
C ASN A 22 -4.14 13.46 -9.71
N LEU A 23 -4.26 12.71 -8.61
CA LEU A 23 -3.35 11.60 -8.31
C LEU A 23 -3.39 10.54 -9.41
N ARG A 24 -4.58 10.16 -9.86
CA ARG A 24 -4.76 9.18 -10.94
C ARG A 24 -4.14 9.65 -12.25
N GLY A 25 -4.35 10.90 -12.62
CA GLY A 25 -3.75 11.49 -13.83
C GLY A 25 -2.22 11.45 -13.81
N VAL A 26 -1.59 11.70 -12.66
CA VAL A 26 -0.13 11.61 -12.55
C VAL A 26 0.35 10.15 -12.55
N LEU A 27 -0.36 9.24 -11.89
CA LEU A 27 0.01 7.83 -11.82
C LEU A 27 -0.13 7.10 -13.16
N GLU A 28 -0.92 7.61 -14.11
CA GLU A 28 -0.92 7.11 -15.51
C GLU A 28 0.46 7.26 -16.18
N LEU A 29 1.28 8.22 -15.73
CA LEU A 29 2.64 8.45 -16.23
C LEU A 29 3.68 7.45 -15.68
N SER A 30 3.25 6.37 -15.02
CA SER A 30 4.13 5.33 -14.48
C SER A 30 5.03 4.71 -15.56
N LEU A 31 6.34 4.64 -15.28
CA LEU A 31 7.36 4.40 -16.31
C LEU A 31 7.77 2.93 -16.39
N ASP A 32 8.12 2.37 -15.23
CA ASP A 32 8.64 1.02 -15.10
C ASP A 32 7.67 0.10 -14.34
N SER A 33 8.07 -1.16 -14.14
CA SER A 33 7.25 -2.13 -13.41
C SER A 33 7.06 -1.78 -11.94
N GLU A 34 8.01 -1.07 -11.34
CA GLU A 34 7.98 -0.70 -9.93
C GLU A 34 7.00 0.47 -9.72
N ASP A 35 7.08 1.52 -10.54
CA ASP A 35 6.13 2.62 -10.56
C ASP A 35 4.70 2.13 -10.75
N LYS A 36 4.49 1.18 -11.68
CA LYS A 36 3.18 0.58 -11.91
C LYS A 36 2.67 -0.19 -10.71
N ALA A 37 3.55 -0.86 -9.97
CA ALA A 37 3.19 -1.56 -8.74
C ALA A 37 2.83 -0.57 -7.62
N ILE A 38 3.58 0.53 -7.47
CA ILE A 38 3.28 1.62 -6.53
C ILE A 38 1.93 2.24 -6.89
N ALA A 39 1.74 2.64 -8.14
CA ALA A 39 0.50 3.21 -8.64
C ALA A 39 -0.70 2.29 -8.39
N ALA A 40 -0.57 1.00 -8.71
CA ALA A 40 -1.62 0.02 -8.48
C ALA A 40 -1.94 -0.17 -6.98
N SER A 41 -0.96 -0.04 -6.10
CA SER A 41 -1.15 -0.18 -4.65
C SER A 41 -1.81 1.06 -4.06
N VAL A 42 -1.31 2.26 -4.41
CA VAL A 42 -1.85 3.54 -3.92
C VAL A 42 -3.26 3.78 -4.45
N LEU A 43 -3.52 3.52 -5.74
CA LEU A 43 -4.86 3.72 -6.31
C LEU A 43 -5.92 2.84 -5.64
N LYS A 44 -5.56 1.64 -5.16
CA LYS A 44 -6.50 0.79 -4.43
C LYS A 44 -7.03 1.43 -3.15
N PHE A 45 -6.27 2.35 -2.54
CA PHE A 45 -6.71 3.08 -1.34
C PHE A 45 -7.79 4.11 -1.66
N PHE A 46 -7.76 4.69 -2.86
CA PHE A 46 -8.65 5.78 -3.23
C PHE A 46 -9.81 5.34 -4.15
N GLN A 47 -9.70 4.16 -4.78
CA GLN A 47 -10.73 3.62 -5.67
C GLN A 47 -12.10 3.49 -4.99
N GLY A 48 -13.10 4.15 -5.58
CA GLY A 48 -14.51 4.00 -5.21
C GLY A 48 -14.97 4.89 -4.05
N ILE A 49 -14.15 5.88 -3.65
CA ILE A 49 -14.51 6.86 -2.61
C ILE A 49 -15.75 7.66 -3.01
N GLU A 50 -15.94 8.04 -4.26
CA GLU A 50 -17.09 8.86 -4.67
C GLU A 50 -18.38 8.06 -4.90
N LEU A 51 -18.28 6.76 -5.19
CA LEU A 51 -19.40 5.93 -5.66
C LEU A 51 -20.19 5.24 -4.54
N GLN A 52 -19.64 5.14 -3.33
CA GLN A 52 -20.36 4.52 -2.22
C GLN A 52 -21.07 5.59 -1.39
N PRO A 53 -22.41 5.73 -1.45
CA PRO A 53 -23.09 6.63 -0.54
C PRO A 53 -22.70 6.24 0.89
N ILE A 54 -22.29 7.24 1.70
CA ILE A 54 -22.22 7.04 3.15
C ILE A 54 -23.61 6.52 3.52
N PRO A 55 -23.74 5.33 4.14
CA PRO A 55 -25.01 4.96 4.75
C PRO A 55 -25.29 6.10 5.71
N LYS A 56 -26.27 6.96 5.37
CA LYS A 56 -26.74 7.97 6.32
C LYS A 56 -27.04 7.15 7.57
N PRO A 57 -26.54 7.54 8.75
CA PRO A 57 -27.00 6.93 9.98
C PRO A 57 -28.51 7.18 9.98
N THR A 58 -29.28 6.20 9.54
CA THR A 58 -30.70 6.12 9.79
C THR A 58 -30.78 6.26 11.30
N GLY A 59 -31.49 7.27 11.78
CA GLY A 59 -31.47 7.74 13.18
C GLY A 59 -31.91 6.72 14.24
N GLU A 60 -31.88 5.44 13.91
CA GLU A 60 -32.08 4.31 14.80
C GLU A 60 -30.89 3.35 14.57
N SER A 61 -29.91 3.36 15.47
CA SER A 61 -28.87 2.31 15.50
C SER A 61 -29.53 1.00 15.95
N HIS A 62 -30.24 0.34 15.05
CA HIS A 62 -30.79 -0.98 15.32
C HIS A 62 -29.64 -1.96 15.50
N PHE A 63 -29.57 -2.57 16.68
CA PHE A 63 -28.64 -3.65 16.96
C PHE A 63 -28.75 -4.74 15.86
N ARG A 64 -27.61 -5.14 15.28
CA ARG A 64 -27.58 -6.16 14.22
C ARG A 64 -27.09 -7.49 14.76
N ASN A 65 -27.95 -8.50 14.69
CA ASN A 65 -27.63 -9.85 15.13
C ASN A 65 -27.24 -10.73 13.95
N LEU A 66 -25.94 -10.76 13.65
CA LEU A 66 -25.35 -11.49 12.53
C LEU A 66 -24.75 -12.84 12.94
N ILE A 67 -25.16 -13.39 14.10
CA ILE A 67 -24.79 -14.76 14.46
C ILE A 67 -25.38 -15.77 13.47
N PHE A 68 -24.60 -16.80 13.15
CA PHE A 68 -24.96 -17.78 12.14
C PHE A 68 -25.98 -18.76 12.68
N GLN A 69 -27.02 -19.00 11.89
CA GLN A 69 -28.03 -20.03 12.13
C GLN A 69 -27.80 -21.24 11.23
N ASN A 70 -27.54 -21.01 9.95
CA ASN A 70 -27.23 -22.06 8.97
C ASN A 70 -26.17 -21.55 7.99
N LEU A 71 -25.27 -22.44 7.56
CA LEU A 71 -24.41 -22.27 6.39
C LEU A 71 -24.88 -23.25 5.32
N LEU A 72 -25.14 -22.76 4.11
CA LEU A 72 -25.53 -23.55 2.94
C LEU A 72 -24.54 -23.31 1.81
N ILE A 73 -24.11 -24.38 1.15
CA ILE A 73 -23.13 -24.33 0.06
C ILE A 73 -23.54 -25.25 -1.10
N LYS A 74 -23.18 -24.82 -2.32
CA LYS A 74 -23.14 -25.64 -3.53
C LYS A 74 -21.92 -25.26 -4.37
N ASN A 75 -21.30 -26.28 -4.97
CA ASN A 75 -20.21 -26.12 -5.93
C ASN A 75 -19.04 -25.24 -5.41
N PHE A 76 -18.64 -25.45 -4.16
CA PHE A 76 -17.57 -24.70 -3.49
C PHE A 76 -16.47 -25.63 -2.98
N ARG A 77 -15.23 -25.41 -3.45
CA ARG A 77 -14.01 -26.17 -3.07
C ARG A 77 -14.18 -27.68 -3.14
N LYS A 78 -14.31 -28.35 -1.98
CA LYS A 78 -14.46 -29.82 -1.89
C LYS A 78 -15.89 -30.30 -2.11
N TYR A 79 -16.85 -29.39 -2.06
CA TYR A 79 -18.27 -29.68 -2.06
C TYR A 79 -18.84 -29.35 -3.44
N GLY A 80 -18.96 -30.38 -4.29
CA GLY A 80 -19.61 -30.27 -5.60
C GLY A 80 -21.13 -30.12 -5.52
N GLU A 81 -21.80 -30.18 -6.67
CA GLU A 81 -23.26 -30.25 -6.74
C GLU A 81 -23.74 -31.64 -6.29
N THR A 82 -24.83 -31.71 -5.52
CA THR A 82 -25.46 -32.99 -5.17
C THR A 82 -26.30 -33.52 -6.34
N ILE A 83 -26.59 -34.82 -6.38
CA ILE A 83 -27.41 -35.44 -7.44
C ILE A 83 -28.76 -34.71 -7.61
N ASP A 84 -29.38 -34.30 -6.50
CA ASP A 84 -30.66 -33.61 -6.47
C ASP A 84 -30.54 -32.08 -6.52
N LYS A 85 -29.33 -31.55 -6.75
CA LYS A 85 -28.99 -30.11 -6.78
C LYS A 85 -29.36 -29.35 -5.51
N GLN A 86 -29.38 -30.06 -4.39
CA GLN A 86 -29.67 -29.51 -3.07
C GLN A 86 -28.41 -28.99 -2.40
N TYR A 87 -28.60 -28.08 -1.44
CA TYR A 87 -27.51 -27.54 -0.66
C TYR A 87 -26.90 -28.62 0.24
N LEU A 88 -25.60 -28.47 0.49
CA LEU A 88 -24.93 -29.06 1.64
C LEU A 88 -24.82 -27.98 2.71
N GLY A 89 -24.93 -28.32 4.00
CA GLY A 89 -24.91 -27.26 5.01
C GLY A 89 -24.61 -27.67 6.43
N LEU A 90 -24.31 -26.67 7.25
CA LEU A 90 -24.17 -26.78 8.69
C LEU A 90 -25.30 -26.03 9.38
N LYS A 91 -25.95 -26.71 10.33
CA LYS A 91 -26.84 -26.06 11.30
C LYS A 91 -26.05 -25.59 12.51
N PHE A 92 -26.25 -24.35 12.90
CA PHE A 92 -25.80 -23.81 14.17
C PHE A 92 -27.00 -23.69 15.11
N GLN A 93 -28.02 -22.90 14.77
CA GLN A 93 -29.20 -22.71 15.63
C GLN A 93 -30.49 -23.27 15.04
N ASP A 94 -31.47 -23.57 15.90
CA ASP A 94 -32.83 -23.91 15.47
C ASP A 94 -33.56 -22.70 14.86
N SER A 95 -34.09 -22.89 13.66
CA SER A 95 -34.84 -21.87 12.91
C SER A 95 -36.07 -21.33 13.65
N ASN A 96 -36.63 -22.12 14.58
CA ASN A 96 -37.84 -21.80 15.34
C ASN A 96 -37.62 -20.71 16.41
N VAL A 97 -36.37 -20.35 16.71
CA VAL A 97 -36.05 -19.24 17.64
C VAL A 97 -36.38 -17.86 17.03
N ARG A 98 -36.70 -17.80 15.73
CA ARG A 98 -37.01 -16.55 15.01
C ARG A 98 -38.32 -15.85 15.45
N GLN A 99 -39.16 -16.41 16.34
CA GLN A 99 -40.56 -15.94 16.49
C GLN A 99 -41.11 -15.63 17.90
N ASP A 100 -40.46 -15.97 19.01
CA ASP A 100 -41.00 -15.60 20.34
C ASP A 100 -40.43 -14.25 20.81
N SER A 101 -40.99 -13.17 20.26
CA SER A 101 -40.69 -11.77 20.59
C SER A 101 -41.11 -11.33 22.00
N ASN A 102 -41.38 -12.24 22.93
CA ASN A 102 -41.99 -11.93 24.24
C ASN A 102 -41.24 -12.46 25.46
N VAL A 103 -40.02 -12.98 25.31
CA VAL A 103 -39.20 -13.25 26.49
C VAL A 103 -37.90 -12.46 26.41
N GLU A 104 -37.69 -11.58 27.38
CA GLU A 104 -36.41 -10.99 27.73
C GLU A 104 -35.42 -12.13 28.08
N HIS A 105 -34.91 -12.82 27.08
CA HIS A 105 -33.86 -13.81 27.27
C HIS A 105 -32.53 -13.07 27.38
N ALA A 106 -31.81 -13.34 28.47
CA ALA A 106 -30.41 -12.96 28.61
C ALA A 106 -29.65 -13.32 27.32
N PRO A 107 -28.65 -12.53 26.90
CA PRO A 107 -27.99 -12.74 25.62
C PRO A 107 -27.43 -14.16 25.48
N GLN A 108 -27.82 -14.81 24.38
CA GLN A 108 -27.39 -16.17 24.05
C GLN A 108 -25.89 -16.20 23.79
N ARG A 109 -25.19 -17.13 24.44
CA ARG A 109 -23.77 -17.38 24.23
C ARG A 109 -23.61 -18.81 23.74
N SER A 110 -23.24 -18.96 22.48
CA SER A 110 -23.17 -20.26 21.82
C SER A 110 -21.75 -20.59 21.36
N ILE A 111 -21.35 -21.84 21.51
CA ILE A 111 -20.04 -22.34 21.07
C ILE A 111 -20.24 -23.62 20.28
N TYR A 112 -19.76 -23.63 19.04
CA TYR A 112 -19.78 -24.80 18.16
C TYR A 112 -18.35 -25.30 18.01
N VAL A 113 -18.10 -26.51 18.50
CA VAL A 113 -16.83 -27.20 18.30
C VAL A 113 -17.06 -28.30 17.26
N LEU A 114 -16.43 -28.13 16.09
CA LEU A 114 -16.57 -29.00 14.93
C LEU A 114 -15.29 -29.81 14.75
N LEU A 115 -15.36 -31.09 15.11
CA LEU A 115 -14.29 -32.07 14.92
C LEU A 115 -14.36 -32.65 13.50
N GLY A 116 -13.24 -33.00 12.91
CA GLY A 116 -13.24 -33.83 11.71
C GLY A 116 -11.83 -34.21 11.31
N ASP A 117 -11.71 -35.26 10.53
CA ASP A 117 -10.42 -35.79 10.10
C ASP A 117 -9.75 -34.92 9.03
N ASN A 118 -8.46 -35.16 8.80
CA ASN A 118 -7.72 -34.47 7.75
C ASN A 118 -8.25 -34.90 6.38
N GLY A 119 -9.03 -34.03 5.75
CA GLY A 119 -9.68 -34.37 4.48
C GLY A 119 -11.17 -34.08 4.47
N SER A 120 -11.83 -34.10 5.63
CA SER A 120 -13.29 -34.04 5.77
C SER A 120 -13.99 -32.80 5.20
N GLY A 121 -13.25 -31.72 4.97
CA GLY A 121 -13.76 -30.48 4.37
C GLY A 121 -13.99 -29.32 5.34
N LYS A 122 -13.54 -29.44 6.60
CA LYS A 122 -13.54 -28.34 7.60
C LYS A 122 -13.06 -27.00 7.04
N SER A 123 -11.85 -26.95 6.48
CA SER A 123 -11.30 -25.70 5.92
C SER A 123 -12.11 -25.20 4.72
N SER A 124 -12.77 -26.08 3.95
CA SER A 124 -13.68 -25.65 2.88
C SER A 124 -14.96 -25.00 3.44
N LEU A 125 -15.47 -25.47 4.59
CA LEU A 125 -16.62 -24.85 5.26
C LEU A 125 -16.22 -23.50 5.88
N PHE A 126 -15.04 -23.44 6.49
CA PHE A 126 -14.44 -22.20 6.98
C PHE A 126 -14.30 -21.18 5.84
N ASP A 127 -13.65 -21.56 4.75
CA ASP A 127 -13.43 -20.70 3.59
C ASP A 127 -14.73 -20.23 2.95
N ALA A 128 -15.79 -21.04 2.98
CA ALA A 128 -17.09 -20.62 2.46
C ALA A 128 -17.65 -19.45 3.29
N MET A 129 -17.53 -19.52 4.62
CA MET A 129 -17.94 -18.44 5.52
C MET A 129 -17.06 -17.20 5.35
N GLU A 130 -15.73 -17.39 5.30
CA GLU A 130 -14.79 -16.29 5.10
C GLU A 130 -15.01 -15.60 3.75
N TYR A 131 -15.15 -16.39 2.67
CA TYR A 131 -15.36 -15.86 1.33
C TYR A 131 -16.66 -15.09 1.21
N LEU A 132 -17.75 -15.63 1.77
CA LEU A 132 -19.04 -14.96 1.75
C LEU A 132 -18.99 -13.62 2.49
N CYS A 133 -18.34 -13.57 3.65
CA CYS A 133 -18.32 -12.40 4.54
C CYS A 133 -17.23 -11.38 4.23
N THR A 134 -16.16 -11.76 3.53
CA THR A 134 -14.98 -10.90 3.31
C THR A 134 -14.60 -10.72 1.85
N GLY A 135 -15.10 -11.58 0.96
CA GLY A 135 -14.68 -11.67 -0.44
C GLY A 135 -13.26 -12.21 -0.64
N GLN A 136 -12.58 -12.63 0.43
CA GLN A 136 -11.23 -13.18 0.45
C GLN A 136 -11.23 -14.61 0.97
N VAL A 137 -10.16 -15.35 0.67
CA VAL A 137 -9.90 -16.66 1.26
C VAL A 137 -8.46 -16.66 1.73
N SER A 138 -8.26 -16.64 3.05
CA SER A 138 -6.96 -16.55 3.70
C SER A 138 -6.02 -17.66 3.22
N GLU A 139 -6.52 -18.88 3.08
CA GLU A 139 -5.71 -20.03 2.66
C GLU A 139 -5.23 -19.90 1.20
N ALA A 140 -6.04 -19.29 0.33
CA ALA A 140 -5.64 -19.01 -1.05
C ALA A 140 -4.51 -17.96 -1.11
N VAL A 141 -4.62 -16.91 -0.28
CA VAL A 141 -3.59 -15.87 -0.15
C VAL A 141 -2.29 -16.46 0.37
N TYR A 142 -2.37 -17.24 1.45
CA TYR A 142 -1.21 -17.90 2.06
C TYR A 142 -0.47 -18.81 1.06
N ARG A 143 -1.22 -19.59 0.27
CA ARG A 143 -0.67 -20.48 -0.76
C ARG A 143 -0.31 -19.78 -2.07
N LYS A 144 -0.58 -18.48 -2.20
CA LYS A 144 -0.39 -17.69 -3.43
C LYS A 144 -1.12 -18.29 -4.65
N ILE A 145 -2.35 -18.77 -4.43
CA ILE A 145 -3.20 -19.34 -5.46
C ILE A 145 -4.22 -18.30 -5.89
N GLU A 146 -4.48 -18.18 -7.20
CA GLU A 146 -5.52 -17.30 -7.71
C GLU A 146 -6.89 -17.71 -7.14
N LYS A 147 -7.56 -16.75 -6.50
CA LYS A 147 -8.85 -16.94 -5.80
C LYS A 147 -9.88 -17.69 -6.63
N LYS A 148 -10.03 -17.34 -7.91
CA LYS A 148 -11.02 -17.97 -8.82
C LYS A 148 -10.79 -19.47 -8.95
N ASN A 149 -9.53 -19.88 -9.10
CA ASN A 149 -9.14 -21.27 -9.24
C ASN A 149 -9.20 -22.03 -7.91
N PHE A 150 -9.21 -21.31 -6.78
CA PHE A 150 -9.25 -21.91 -5.46
C PHE A 150 -10.67 -22.23 -4.98
N VAL A 151 -11.65 -21.37 -5.29
CA VAL A 151 -13.02 -21.47 -4.73
C VAL A 151 -13.96 -22.37 -5.53
N GLN A 152 -13.78 -22.49 -6.84
CA GLN A 152 -14.68 -23.28 -7.68
C GLN A 152 -14.36 -24.78 -7.60
N HIS A 153 -15.39 -25.61 -7.43
CA HIS A 153 -15.25 -27.07 -7.53
C HIS A 153 -15.36 -27.53 -8.99
N ASP A 154 -16.49 -27.25 -9.63
CA ASP A 154 -16.72 -27.47 -11.06
C ASP A 154 -16.92 -26.11 -11.77
N SER A 155 -16.09 -25.86 -12.77
CA SER A 155 -16.14 -24.63 -13.59
C SER A 155 -17.45 -24.45 -14.38
N SER A 156 -18.21 -25.53 -14.57
CA SER A 156 -19.45 -25.54 -15.36
C SER A 156 -20.71 -25.28 -14.55
N ALA A 157 -20.65 -25.37 -13.22
CA ALA A 157 -21.78 -25.15 -12.32
C ALA A 157 -21.68 -23.79 -11.61
N GLU A 158 -22.83 -23.21 -11.26
CA GLU A 158 -22.88 -21.99 -10.46
C GLU A 158 -22.54 -22.28 -9.01
N MET A 159 -21.72 -21.40 -8.42
CA MET A 159 -21.30 -21.48 -7.03
C MET A 159 -22.28 -20.68 -6.17
N GLU A 160 -22.88 -21.34 -5.18
CA GLU A 160 -23.83 -20.71 -4.27
C GLU A 160 -23.36 -20.89 -2.83
N ILE A 161 -23.34 -19.80 -2.07
CA ILE A 161 -23.07 -19.80 -0.63
C ILE A 161 -24.11 -18.91 0.01
N GLU A 162 -24.82 -19.43 1.02
CA GLU A 162 -25.78 -18.68 1.82
C GLU A 162 -25.52 -18.89 3.31
N ILE A 163 -25.62 -17.83 4.09
CA ILE A 163 -25.62 -17.89 5.56
C ILE A 163 -26.89 -17.24 6.07
N SER A 164 -27.70 -18.02 6.77
CA SER A 164 -28.85 -17.47 7.49
C SER A 164 -28.39 -16.89 8.83
N THR A 165 -28.77 -15.64 9.12
CA THR A 165 -28.59 -15.03 10.45
C THR A 165 -29.95 -14.71 11.07
N LEU A 166 -29.97 -14.22 12.32
CA LEU A 166 -31.22 -13.80 12.98
C LEU A 166 -31.79 -12.52 12.37
N SER A 167 -30.93 -11.58 11.95
CA SER A 167 -31.38 -10.32 11.37
C SER A 167 -31.63 -10.41 9.86
N GLN A 168 -30.85 -11.20 9.12
CA GLN A 168 -30.99 -11.34 7.67
C GLN A 168 -30.23 -12.54 7.07
N ASP A 169 -30.61 -12.97 5.87
CA ASP A 169 -29.86 -13.99 5.13
C ASP A 169 -28.79 -13.32 4.22
N LEU A 170 -27.58 -13.85 4.27
CA LEU A 170 -26.41 -13.42 3.51
C LEU A 170 -26.21 -14.38 2.32
N SER A 171 -25.96 -13.86 1.12
CA SER A 171 -25.66 -14.64 -0.07
C SER A 171 -24.72 -13.90 -1.02
N LEU A 172 -24.02 -14.63 -1.90
CA LEU A 172 -23.12 -14.00 -2.88
C LEU A 172 -23.79 -12.92 -3.75
N ALA A 173 -25.12 -13.03 -3.97
CA ALA A 173 -25.90 -12.06 -4.73
C ALA A 173 -26.35 -10.83 -3.91
N THR A 174 -26.59 -11.00 -2.61
CA THR A 174 -27.21 -9.96 -1.75
C THR A 174 -26.23 -9.22 -0.84
N ASN A 175 -24.98 -9.69 -0.76
CA ASN A 175 -24.03 -9.29 0.26
C ASN A 175 -23.36 -7.91 0.11
N SER A 176 -23.58 -7.20 -1.00
CA SER A 176 -22.77 -6.03 -1.34
C SER A 176 -22.97 -4.83 -0.41
N SER A 177 -24.15 -4.65 0.19
CA SER A 177 -24.45 -3.47 1.03
C SER A 177 -24.13 -3.67 2.51
N LEU A 178 -24.43 -4.83 3.10
CA LEU A 178 -24.29 -5.03 4.55
C LEU A 178 -22.84 -5.30 4.98
N LEU A 179 -22.08 -6.06 4.19
CA LEU A 179 -20.66 -6.33 4.43
C LEU A 179 -19.77 -5.13 4.14
N ALA A 180 -20.30 -4.11 3.45
CA ALA A 180 -19.59 -2.85 3.30
C ALA A 180 -19.42 -2.19 4.67
N GLU A 181 -20.44 -2.16 5.52
CA GLU A 181 -20.45 -1.30 6.70
C GLU A 181 -19.54 -1.76 7.85
N ILE A 182 -19.30 -3.07 7.98
CA ILE A 182 -18.56 -3.66 9.10
C ILE A 182 -17.37 -4.47 8.57
N ASP A 183 -16.18 -4.25 9.12
CA ASP A 183 -15.01 -5.07 8.79
C ASP A 183 -15.03 -6.40 9.57
N LEU A 184 -15.38 -7.47 8.86
CA LEU A 184 -15.51 -8.82 9.40
C LEU A 184 -14.27 -9.69 9.22
N ARG A 185 -13.24 -9.23 8.49
CA ARG A 185 -12.03 -10.02 8.19
C ARG A 185 -11.35 -10.55 9.44
N ARG A 186 -11.35 -9.74 10.49
CA ARG A 186 -10.71 -10.04 11.77
C ARG A 186 -11.50 -10.97 12.68
N PHE A 187 -12.72 -11.35 12.30
CA PHE A 187 -13.50 -12.36 13.00
C PHE A 187 -13.18 -13.78 12.52
N PHE A 188 -12.46 -13.91 11.40
CA PHE A 188 -11.95 -15.16 10.86
C PHE A 188 -10.49 -15.31 11.27
N PHE A 189 -10.21 -16.29 12.13
CA PHE A 189 -8.90 -16.51 12.67
C PHE A 189 -8.21 -17.63 11.89
N THR A 190 -7.13 -17.28 11.19
CA THR A 190 -6.42 -18.15 10.25
C THR A 190 -4.91 -18.10 10.47
N GLU A 191 -4.20 -19.11 9.96
CA GLU A 191 -2.74 -19.10 9.88
C GLU A 191 -2.22 -17.86 9.14
N ASN A 192 -2.86 -17.51 8.02
CA ASN A 192 -2.51 -16.33 7.25
C ASN A 192 -2.54 -15.05 8.10
N SER A 193 -3.59 -14.88 8.93
CA SER A 193 -3.74 -13.71 9.79
C SER A 193 -2.62 -13.60 10.84
N ILE A 194 -2.18 -14.73 11.40
CA ILE A 194 -1.06 -14.79 12.35
C ILE A 194 0.25 -14.42 11.64
N MET A 195 0.49 -15.00 10.46
CA MET A 195 1.67 -14.70 9.65
C MET A 195 1.73 -13.24 9.22
N ASP A 196 0.61 -12.68 8.74
CA ASP A 196 0.53 -11.27 8.35
C ASP A 196 0.78 -10.35 9.53
N SER A 197 0.20 -10.66 10.69
CA SER A 197 0.42 -9.89 11.93
C SER A 197 1.88 -9.91 12.38
N SER A 198 2.59 -11.02 12.10
CA SER A 198 4.01 -11.16 12.42
C SER A 198 4.92 -10.28 11.56
N ASN A 199 4.41 -9.64 10.50
CA ASN A 199 5.18 -8.68 9.70
C ASN A 199 5.32 -7.32 10.38
N PHE A 200 4.48 -6.99 11.36
CA PHE A 200 4.54 -5.73 12.10
C PHE A 200 5.54 -5.77 13.25
N LYS A 201 6.65 -6.52 13.10
CA LYS A 201 7.70 -6.58 14.12
C LYS A 201 8.24 -5.18 14.37
N SER A 202 8.56 -4.89 15.64
CA SER A 202 9.29 -3.68 16.03
C SER A 202 10.47 -3.45 15.08
N LEU A 203 10.58 -2.24 14.52
CA LEU A 203 11.74 -1.87 13.73
C LEU A 203 13.02 -2.17 14.53
N GLU A 204 13.90 -3.00 13.98
CA GLU A 204 15.32 -2.86 14.30
C GLU A 204 15.83 -1.77 13.35
N SER A 205 15.81 -0.51 13.81
CA SER A 205 16.63 0.53 13.18
C SER A 205 18.08 0.19 13.50
N VAL A 206 18.76 -0.48 12.58
CA VAL A 206 20.22 -0.59 12.60
C VAL A 206 20.76 0.62 11.84
N GLU A 207 20.64 1.79 12.45
CA GLU A 207 21.47 2.95 12.10
C GLU A 207 22.33 3.27 13.33
N ASP A 208 23.64 3.34 13.13
CA ASP A 208 24.65 3.80 14.10
C ASP A 208 24.94 2.96 15.36
N GLY A 209 24.75 1.64 15.33
CA GLY A 209 25.30 0.75 16.36
C GLY A 209 24.72 0.93 17.78
N ILE A 210 23.67 1.73 17.91
CA ILE A 210 22.82 1.85 19.09
C ILE A 210 21.51 1.15 18.71
N SER A 211 21.36 -0.10 19.15
CA SER A 211 20.09 -0.81 19.01
C SER A 211 19.10 -0.23 20.01
N ASP A 212 18.42 0.86 19.67
CA ASP A 212 17.18 1.20 20.35
C ASP A 212 16.15 0.12 19.94
N ASN A 213 15.96 -0.87 20.82
CA ASN A 213 14.82 -1.78 20.78
C ASN A 213 13.56 -0.93 21.10
N ASP A 214 13.09 -0.13 20.16
CA ASP A 214 11.80 0.55 20.32
C ASP A 214 10.72 -0.52 20.07
N ASP A 215 10.31 -1.21 21.15
CA ASP A 215 9.25 -2.21 21.17
C ASP A 215 7.89 -1.56 20.93
N ASN A 216 7.66 -1.10 19.70
CA ASN A 216 6.43 -0.42 19.33
C ASN A 216 5.48 -1.33 18.52
N TRP A 217 4.37 -1.69 19.15
CA TRP A 217 3.28 -2.51 18.60
C TRP A 217 2.16 -1.68 17.97
N TYR A 218 2.30 -0.36 17.89
CA TYR A 218 1.22 0.51 17.41
C TYR A 218 0.74 0.13 16.01
N ASN A 219 1.65 -0.14 15.06
CA ASN A 219 1.30 -0.57 13.71
C ASN A 219 0.58 -1.94 13.68
N PHE A 220 0.96 -2.86 14.58
CA PHE A 220 0.24 -4.13 14.75
C PHE A 220 -1.21 -3.88 15.20
N PHE A 221 -1.43 -2.97 16.14
CA PHE A 221 -2.77 -2.63 16.60
C PHE A 221 -3.58 -1.89 15.54
N ALA A 222 -2.96 -1.00 14.77
CA ALA A 222 -3.58 -0.35 13.61
C ALA A 222 -4.09 -1.40 12.59
N TYR A 223 -3.30 -2.43 12.30
CA TYR A 223 -3.71 -3.57 11.49
C TYR A 223 -4.83 -4.41 12.13
N ALA A 224 -4.72 -4.67 13.44
CA ALA A 224 -5.63 -5.55 14.17
C ALA A 224 -7.04 -4.97 14.35
N ILE A 225 -7.18 -3.64 14.39
CA ILE A 225 -8.50 -2.98 14.39
C ILE A 225 -9.21 -3.03 13.02
N GLY A 226 -8.45 -3.29 11.94
CA GLY A 226 -9.00 -3.52 10.60
C GLY A 226 -8.27 -2.84 9.45
N LEU A 227 -7.16 -2.12 9.66
CA LEU A 227 -6.44 -1.50 8.55
C LEU A 227 -5.68 -2.52 7.71
N ASP A 228 -5.62 -2.27 6.40
CA ASP A 228 -4.84 -3.07 5.47
C ASP A 228 -3.33 -2.85 5.69
N LYS A 229 -2.53 -3.90 5.49
CA LYS A 229 -1.07 -3.84 5.69
C LYS A 229 -0.42 -2.72 4.88
N ASP A 230 -0.72 -2.64 3.58
CA ASP A 230 -0.16 -1.63 2.69
C ASP A 230 -0.59 -0.21 3.09
N PHE A 231 -1.78 -0.06 3.68
CA PHE A 231 -2.25 1.23 4.17
C PHE A 231 -1.55 1.63 5.48
N VAL A 232 -1.34 0.69 6.40
CA VAL A 232 -0.52 0.93 7.61
C VAL A 232 0.90 1.33 7.22
N ASP A 233 1.51 0.64 6.24
CA ASP A 233 2.83 0.99 5.70
C ASP A 233 2.86 2.41 5.12
N PHE A 234 1.89 2.73 4.26
CA PHE A 234 1.75 4.05 3.64
C PHE A 234 1.60 5.19 4.68
N ILE A 235 0.90 4.95 5.77
CA ILE A 235 0.66 5.99 6.79
C ILE A 235 1.83 6.07 7.79
N PHE A 236 2.28 4.95 8.36
CA PHE A 236 3.16 4.95 9.53
C PHE A 236 4.61 4.54 9.27
N ASP A 237 4.94 3.86 8.16
CA ASP A 237 6.34 3.48 7.92
C ASP A 237 7.17 4.72 7.55
N GLN A 238 8.25 4.95 8.31
CA GLN A 238 9.20 6.04 8.11
C GLN A 238 10.53 5.56 7.51
N LYS A 239 10.62 4.28 7.11
CA LYS A 239 11.77 3.83 6.33
C LYS A 239 11.88 4.66 5.05
N SER A 240 13.10 4.93 4.65
CA SER A 240 13.46 5.61 3.40
C SER A 240 12.90 4.94 2.13
N ASP A 241 12.39 3.71 2.25
CA ASP A 241 11.87 2.88 1.16
C ASP A 241 10.38 2.51 1.32
N SER A 242 9.64 3.25 2.15
CA SER A 242 8.18 3.07 2.35
C SER A 242 7.38 3.40 1.09
N LEU A 243 6.15 2.88 0.99
CA LEU A 243 5.25 3.19 -0.13
C LEU A 243 4.99 4.69 -0.30
N PHE A 244 4.95 5.45 0.78
CA PHE A 244 4.77 6.90 0.75
C PHE A 244 5.99 7.62 0.17
N GLU A 245 7.19 7.31 0.67
CA GLU A 245 8.42 7.93 0.18
C GLU A 245 8.66 7.61 -1.30
N ARG A 246 8.43 6.35 -1.72
CA ARG A 246 8.53 5.99 -3.13
C ARG A 246 7.55 6.76 -4.01
N LEU A 247 6.33 7.00 -3.54
CA LEU A 247 5.35 7.82 -4.24
C LEU A 247 5.81 9.29 -4.34
N CYS A 248 6.32 9.87 -3.26
CA CYS A 248 6.85 11.24 -3.26
C CYS A 248 8.03 11.38 -4.23
N LEU A 249 8.96 10.43 -4.23
CA LEU A 249 10.09 10.38 -5.16
C LEU A 249 9.63 10.24 -6.61
N PHE A 250 8.63 9.40 -6.88
CA PHE A 250 8.00 9.28 -8.19
C PHE A 250 7.44 10.62 -8.67
N LEU A 251 6.65 11.31 -7.83
CA LEU A 251 6.05 12.60 -8.17
C LEU A 251 7.10 13.69 -8.42
N GLU A 252 8.13 13.78 -7.58
CA GLU A 252 9.24 14.72 -7.77
C GLU A 252 10.03 14.42 -9.06
N ARG A 253 10.21 13.13 -9.40
CA ARG A 253 10.83 12.73 -10.67
C ARG A 253 10.00 13.21 -11.87
N ILE A 254 8.68 13.05 -11.85
CA ILE A 254 7.78 13.54 -12.90
C ILE A 254 7.83 15.07 -13.01
N LYS A 255 7.79 15.78 -11.87
CA LYS A 255 7.91 17.25 -11.82
C LYS A 255 9.21 17.74 -12.45
N LYS A 256 10.34 17.11 -12.13
CA LYS A 256 11.65 17.42 -12.75
C LYS A 256 11.63 17.20 -14.26
N MET A 257 10.96 16.16 -14.75
CA MET A 257 10.83 15.90 -16.20
C MET A 257 9.99 16.97 -16.92
N MET A 258 9.02 17.57 -16.25
CA MET A 258 8.17 18.65 -16.80
C MET A 258 8.90 19.98 -16.91
N THR A 259 9.76 20.30 -15.94
CA THR A 259 10.47 21.60 -15.90
C THR A 259 11.69 21.67 -16.81
N THR A 260 12.11 20.56 -17.42
CA THR A 260 13.36 20.51 -18.20
C THR A 260 13.09 20.70 -19.70
N ASP A 261 13.82 21.60 -20.37
CA ASP A 261 13.63 21.95 -21.79
C ASP A 261 14.11 20.81 -22.73
N SER A 262 13.24 20.31 -23.60
CA SER A 262 13.55 19.18 -24.51
C SER A 262 14.42 19.53 -25.70
N HIS A 263 14.32 20.76 -26.21
CA HIS A 263 15.02 21.10 -27.46
C HIS A 263 16.51 21.30 -27.21
N GLY A 264 16.87 21.89 -26.06
CA GLY A 264 18.26 21.97 -25.62
C GLY A 264 18.87 20.60 -25.31
N GLU A 265 18.11 19.66 -24.78
CA GLU A 265 18.63 18.36 -24.31
C GLU A 265 19.00 17.37 -25.42
N ALA A 266 18.21 17.27 -26.49
CA ALA A 266 18.55 16.38 -27.60
C ALA A 266 19.85 16.83 -28.30
N GLN A 267 20.00 18.15 -28.49
CA GLN A 267 21.24 18.75 -28.98
C GLN A 267 22.38 18.55 -27.98
N SER A 268 22.12 18.74 -26.68
CA SER A 268 23.12 18.50 -25.62
C SER A 268 23.56 17.04 -25.54
N PHE A 269 22.67 16.07 -25.78
CA PHE A 269 23.01 14.64 -25.77
C PHE A 269 23.84 14.23 -26.99
N GLU A 270 23.47 14.71 -28.18
CA GLU A 270 24.26 14.51 -29.40
C GLU A 270 25.66 15.13 -29.25
N GLN A 271 25.73 16.35 -28.71
CA GLN A 271 26.99 17.03 -28.38
C GLN A 271 27.80 16.25 -27.35
N LEU A 272 27.17 15.76 -26.28
CA LEU A 272 27.81 14.95 -25.24
C LEU A 272 28.39 13.64 -25.80
N LEU A 273 27.66 12.96 -26.68
CA LEU A 273 28.12 11.75 -27.36
C LEU A 273 29.35 12.05 -28.23
N ILE A 274 29.28 13.11 -29.03
CA ILE A 274 30.38 13.55 -29.90
C ILE A 274 31.60 13.91 -29.05
N ASP A 275 31.40 14.65 -27.95
CA ASP A 275 32.48 15.10 -27.07
C ASP A 275 33.14 13.93 -26.31
N LYS A 276 32.36 12.97 -25.78
CA LYS A 276 32.90 11.73 -25.18
C LYS A 276 33.61 10.82 -26.18
N ALA A 277 33.16 10.81 -27.44
CA ALA A 277 33.79 10.05 -28.52
C ALA A 277 34.97 10.79 -29.19
N THR A 278 35.27 12.00 -28.73
CA THR A 278 36.42 12.78 -29.20
C THR A 278 37.64 12.47 -28.35
N PHE A 279 38.68 11.91 -28.97
CA PHE A 279 39.93 11.55 -28.31
C PHE A 279 41.09 12.42 -28.82
N PRO A 280 41.33 13.59 -28.22
CA PRO A 280 42.45 14.46 -28.61
C PRO A 280 43.80 13.81 -28.27
N SER A 281 44.82 14.08 -29.08
CA SER A 281 46.21 13.69 -28.79
C SER A 281 46.73 14.39 -27.53
N ASP A 282 47.74 13.85 -26.85
CA ASP A 282 48.31 14.50 -25.64
C ASP A 282 48.77 15.95 -25.89
N LYS A 283 49.27 16.21 -27.10
CA LYS A 283 49.66 17.55 -27.55
C LYS A 283 48.45 18.48 -27.70
N ASP A 284 47.32 17.96 -28.15
CA ASP A 284 46.09 18.73 -28.30
C ASP A 284 45.37 18.90 -26.95
N LYS A 285 45.40 17.89 -26.06
CA LYS A 285 44.90 17.98 -24.67
C LYS A 285 45.56 19.13 -23.91
N LYS A 286 46.89 19.25 -23.99
CA LYS A 286 47.62 20.34 -23.33
C LYS A 286 47.14 21.72 -23.80
N LYS A 287 46.91 21.89 -25.11
CA LYS A 287 46.37 23.13 -25.67
C LYS A 287 44.93 23.40 -25.26
N LEU A 288 44.09 22.36 -25.13
CA LEU A 288 42.71 22.49 -24.67
C LEU A 288 42.64 22.88 -23.19
N ILE A 289 43.54 22.35 -22.36
CA ILE A 289 43.69 22.74 -20.95
C ILE A 289 44.06 24.22 -20.85
N GLU A 290 45.09 24.66 -21.57
CA GLU A 290 45.52 26.07 -21.63
C GLU A 290 44.38 27.00 -22.09
N PHE A 291 43.58 26.56 -23.06
CA PHE A 291 42.41 27.31 -23.53
C PHE A 291 41.29 27.38 -22.49
N ARG A 292 40.93 26.24 -21.89
CA ARG A 292 39.90 26.12 -20.86
C ARG A 292 40.25 26.99 -19.65
N ASP A 293 41.50 26.97 -19.21
CA ASP A 293 41.97 27.75 -18.07
C ASP A 293 41.86 29.25 -18.37
N GLY A 294 42.21 29.68 -19.60
CA GLY A 294 41.96 31.06 -20.05
C GLY A 294 40.48 31.46 -20.09
N LEU A 295 39.57 30.54 -20.44
CA LEU A 295 38.12 30.81 -20.35
C LEU A 295 37.63 30.91 -18.90
N ASN A 296 38.19 30.11 -17.98
CA ASN A 296 37.88 30.19 -16.55
C ASN A 296 38.36 31.51 -15.92
N ASP A 297 39.53 32.00 -16.34
CA ASP A 297 40.04 33.31 -15.92
C ASP A 297 39.09 34.43 -16.36
N ILE A 298 38.61 34.39 -17.61
CA ILE A 298 37.61 35.34 -18.13
C ILE A 298 36.27 35.23 -17.40
N LEU A 299 35.81 34.01 -17.08
CA LEU A 299 34.62 33.79 -16.26
C LEU A 299 34.77 34.40 -14.85
N ALA A 300 35.95 34.29 -14.25
CA ALA A 300 36.24 34.87 -12.94
C ALA A 300 36.24 36.42 -12.99
N GLU A 301 36.79 37.02 -14.06
CA GLU A 301 36.75 38.47 -14.28
C GLU A 301 35.33 38.99 -14.53
N LEU A 302 34.50 38.26 -15.29
CA LEU A 302 33.09 38.61 -15.56
C LEU A 302 32.22 38.65 -14.29
N ASN A 303 32.62 37.93 -13.25
CA ASN A 303 31.92 37.92 -11.95
C ASN A 303 32.28 39.12 -11.06
N GLN A 304 33.22 39.99 -11.47
CA GLN A 304 33.58 41.22 -10.76
C GLN A 304 32.76 42.43 -11.26
N ASN A 305 32.60 43.46 -10.42
CA ASN A 305 31.61 44.54 -10.59
C ASN A 305 31.91 45.58 -11.69
N SER A 306 33.08 45.56 -12.34
CA SER A 306 33.43 46.50 -13.41
C SER A 306 34.06 45.78 -14.60
N PHE A 307 33.37 45.72 -15.73
CA PHE A 307 33.90 45.13 -16.96
C PHE A 307 33.45 45.92 -18.20
N GLU A 308 34.32 45.95 -19.21
CA GLU A 308 34.00 46.45 -20.55
C GLU A 308 33.89 45.27 -21.52
N ILE A 309 32.74 45.13 -22.18
CA ILE A 309 32.48 44.04 -23.13
C ILE A 309 33.48 44.04 -24.30
N SER A 310 33.96 45.21 -24.73
CA SER A 310 35.00 45.37 -25.75
C SER A 310 36.35 44.79 -25.32
N LYS A 311 36.73 44.95 -24.04
CA LYS A 311 37.97 44.39 -23.48
C LYS A 311 37.91 42.86 -23.43
N ILE A 312 36.77 42.33 -23.00
CA ILE A 312 36.53 40.88 -22.92
C ILE A 312 36.49 40.24 -24.32
N LYS A 313 35.87 40.90 -25.31
CA LYS A 313 35.90 40.42 -26.69
C LYS A 313 37.35 40.32 -27.20
N ASN A 314 38.18 41.34 -26.93
CA ASN A 314 39.59 41.31 -27.32
C ASN A 314 40.40 40.21 -26.62
N GLU A 315 40.10 39.90 -25.36
CA GLU A 315 40.71 38.80 -24.60
C GLU A 315 40.31 37.43 -25.16
N ILE A 316 39.03 37.26 -25.51
CA ILE A 316 38.56 36.04 -26.17
C ILE A 316 39.20 35.90 -27.57
N ASP A 317 39.29 36.99 -28.32
CA ASP A 317 39.92 36.99 -29.66
C ASP A 317 41.42 36.67 -29.58
N THR A 318 42.13 37.20 -28.58
CA THR A 318 43.55 36.86 -28.35
C THR A 318 43.76 35.41 -27.87
N LEU A 319 42.86 34.86 -27.06
CA LEU A 319 42.85 33.43 -26.73
C LEU A 319 42.60 32.55 -27.96
N ASN A 320 41.72 32.99 -28.88
CA ASN A 320 41.45 32.32 -30.15
C ASN A 320 42.66 32.38 -31.11
N GLU A 321 43.55 33.38 -30.95
CA GLU A 321 44.78 33.54 -31.73
C GLU A 321 45.95 32.67 -31.22
N SER A 322 45.84 32.10 -30.03
CA SER A 322 46.86 31.26 -29.36
C SER A 322 47.06 29.88 -30.05
N PRO A 323 47.95 28.97 -29.58
CA PRO A 323 48.18 27.64 -30.19
C PRO A 323 46.92 26.79 -30.53
N VAL A 324 45.76 27.15 -29.99
CA VAL A 324 44.43 26.56 -30.25
C VAL A 324 43.86 26.95 -31.63
N LYS A 325 44.37 28.02 -32.29
CA LYS A 325 43.98 28.43 -33.66
C LYS A 325 44.08 27.30 -34.68
N THR A 326 45.05 26.41 -34.48
CA THR A 326 45.22 25.19 -35.30
C THR A 326 44.10 24.16 -35.10
N LEU A 327 43.55 24.06 -33.88
CA LEU A 327 42.43 23.18 -33.54
C LEU A 327 41.10 23.73 -34.06
N PHE A 328 40.88 25.04 -33.97
CA PHE A 328 39.74 25.72 -34.59
C PHE A 328 39.72 25.55 -36.11
N ARG A 329 40.86 25.72 -36.78
CA ARG A 329 40.99 25.52 -38.24
C ARG A 329 40.81 24.07 -38.67
N ALA A 330 41.27 23.12 -37.85
CA ALA A 330 41.12 21.70 -38.15
C ALA A 330 39.69 21.20 -37.95
N GLN A 331 38.83 21.96 -37.26
CA GLN A 331 37.43 21.63 -36.95
C GLN A 331 37.23 20.22 -36.34
N LYS A 332 38.24 19.71 -35.63
CA LYS A 332 38.24 18.33 -35.12
C LYS A 332 37.45 18.14 -33.82
N ILE A 333 37.12 19.24 -33.13
CA ILE A 333 36.45 19.23 -31.82
C ILE A 333 35.18 20.05 -31.93
N GLN A 334 34.03 19.41 -31.74
CA GLN A 334 32.73 20.02 -31.96
C GLN A 334 32.45 21.14 -30.94
N ALA A 335 32.82 20.97 -29.67
CA ALA A 335 32.69 22.02 -28.64
C ALA A 335 33.35 23.35 -29.03
N LEU A 336 34.53 23.32 -29.68
CA LEU A 336 35.22 24.52 -30.16
C LEU A 336 34.50 25.18 -31.34
N ARG A 337 33.92 24.37 -32.24
CA ARG A 337 33.14 24.86 -33.39
C ARG A 337 31.85 25.55 -32.92
N ASP A 338 31.15 24.92 -31.98
CA ASP A 338 29.91 25.46 -31.42
C ASP A 338 30.18 26.76 -30.66
N PHE A 339 31.25 26.81 -29.86
CA PHE A 339 31.69 28.03 -29.17
C PHE A 339 31.95 29.20 -30.14
N GLN A 340 32.71 28.97 -31.22
CA GLN A 340 32.99 30.03 -32.20
C GLN A 340 31.74 30.53 -32.90
N ARG A 341 30.83 29.62 -33.27
CA ARG A 341 29.58 29.98 -33.92
C ARG A 341 28.72 30.84 -32.99
N GLN A 342 28.49 30.39 -31.76
CA GLN A 342 27.67 31.10 -30.78
C GLN A 342 28.31 32.44 -30.35
N LEU A 343 29.65 32.50 -30.27
CA LEU A 343 30.37 33.74 -30.00
C LEU A 343 30.20 34.76 -31.15
N ASN A 344 30.27 34.31 -32.41
CA ASN A 344 30.04 35.17 -33.58
C ASN A 344 28.59 35.64 -33.67
N ASP A 345 27.63 34.82 -33.25
CA ASP A 345 26.22 35.20 -33.16
C ASP A 345 25.97 36.25 -32.06
N LEU A 346 26.73 36.20 -30.95
CA LEU A 346 26.69 37.20 -29.88
C LEU A 346 27.40 38.52 -30.28
N PHE A 347 28.41 38.44 -31.15
CA PHE A 347 29.20 39.58 -31.61
C PHE A 347 29.32 39.62 -33.14
N PRO A 348 28.24 39.90 -33.88
CA PRO A 348 28.25 39.87 -35.34
C PRO A 348 29.22 40.91 -35.92
N ASP A 349 30.18 40.46 -36.73
CA ASP A 349 31.12 41.33 -37.42
C ASP A 349 30.44 42.02 -38.63
N ASN A 350 30.50 43.35 -38.68
CA ASN A 350 29.98 44.19 -39.78
C ASN A 350 30.77 44.06 -41.11
N ARG A 351 31.35 42.91 -41.45
CA ARG A 351 32.25 42.75 -42.61
C ARG A 351 31.76 41.87 -43.77
N GLN A 352 30.46 41.56 -43.85
CA GLN A 352 29.91 40.91 -45.05
C GLN A 352 28.59 41.56 -45.50
N ARG A 353 28.69 42.75 -46.10
CA ARG A 353 27.69 43.30 -47.02
C ARG A 353 28.40 43.82 -48.28
N GLN A 354 28.88 42.89 -49.11
CA GLN A 354 29.14 43.10 -50.53
C GLN A 354 29.38 41.70 -51.13
N ASP A 355 28.27 41.09 -51.57
CA ASP A 355 28.16 40.24 -52.76
C ASP A 355 26.85 39.45 -52.69
N THR A 356 25.75 40.14 -52.97
CA THR A 356 24.48 39.52 -53.35
C THR A 356 24.23 39.79 -54.83
N SER A 357 24.53 38.80 -55.67
CA SER A 357 23.75 38.46 -56.85
C SER A 357 23.50 36.96 -56.74
N SER A 358 22.30 36.44 -56.61
CA SER A 358 20.99 36.91 -57.04
C SER A 358 19.97 35.93 -56.47
N GLU A 359 18.96 36.42 -55.75
CA GLU A 359 17.73 35.66 -55.51
C GLU A 359 16.58 36.25 -56.31
N ALA A 360 15.85 35.34 -56.94
CA ALA A 360 14.41 35.30 -57.13
C ALA A 360 13.61 36.63 -57.15
N LEU A 361 12.98 36.86 -58.30
CA LEU A 361 11.52 37.00 -58.43
C LEU A 361 10.74 37.56 -57.22
N SER A 362 10.45 38.86 -57.34
CA SER A 362 9.09 39.40 -57.46
C SER A 362 8.25 39.71 -56.20
N LEU A 363 7.76 40.96 -56.22
CA LEU A 363 6.52 41.52 -55.65
C LEU A 363 6.54 41.75 -54.12
N SER A 364 6.45 42.99 -53.61
CA SER A 364 5.50 44.05 -53.99
C SER A 364 5.94 45.43 -53.49
N LYS A 365 5.67 46.45 -54.31
CA LYS A 365 5.81 47.88 -53.99
C LYS A 365 4.55 48.39 -53.28
N LYS A 366 4.69 49.12 -52.18
CA LYS A 366 4.11 50.48 -52.05
C LYS A 366 4.52 51.24 -50.78
N LYS A 367 4.83 52.51 -51.04
CA LYS A 367 4.83 53.73 -50.21
C LYS A 367 6.07 54.09 -49.38
N MET A 368 6.85 54.98 -49.99
CA MET A 368 7.62 56.05 -49.37
C MET A 368 6.75 56.90 -48.42
N GLU A 369 7.29 57.19 -47.25
CA GLU A 369 7.26 58.54 -46.67
C GLU A 369 8.57 58.79 -45.92
N GLN A 370 9.22 59.90 -46.27
CA GLN A 370 10.46 60.38 -45.69
C GLN A 370 10.17 60.97 -44.30
N SER A 371 10.96 60.58 -43.29
CA SER A 371 11.36 61.53 -42.26
C SER A 371 12.80 61.27 -41.87
N SER A 372 13.51 62.37 -41.71
CA SER A 372 14.95 62.48 -41.53
C SER A 372 15.27 62.66 -40.04
N LYS A 373 16.52 62.33 -39.69
CA LYS A 373 17.23 62.60 -38.42
C LYS A 373 16.97 61.60 -37.29
N SER A 374 17.94 60.74 -37.01
CA SER A 374 19.03 61.04 -36.09
C SER A 374 20.00 59.86 -36.03
N SER A 375 21.27 60.19 -35.88
CA SER A 375 22.38 59.32 -35.57
C SER A 375 22.22 58.77 -34.15
N ASP A 376 21.86 57.50 -34.02
CA ASP A 376 22.05 56.75 -32.77
C ASP A 376 22.86 55.50 -33.09
N GLU A 377 24.13 55.56 -32.70
CA GLU A 377 25.00 54.41 -32.57
C GLU A 377 24.32 53.35 -31.69
N HIS A 378 24.24 52.12 -32.20
CA HIS A 378 23.78 50.97 -31.44
C HIS A 378 24.67 50.75 -30.20
N LYS A 379 24.30 51.35 -29.06
CA LYS A 379 24.72 50.86 -27.74
C LYS A 379 24.12 49.48 -27.55
N VAL A 380 24.92 48.47 -27.84
CA VAL A 380 24.62 47.08 -27.51
C VAL A 380 24.45 46.99 -25.99
N ASP A 381 23.26 46.61 -25.54
CA ASP A 381 22.86 46.69 -24.14
C ASP A 381 23.68 45.71 -23.28
N ALA A 382 24.67 46.23 -22.55
CA ALA A 382 25.64 45.42 -21.82
C ALA A 382 25.00 44.50 -20.76
N GLN A 383 23.80 44.87 -20.29
CA GLN A 383 23.00 44.09 -19.34
C GLN A 383 22.37 42.83 -19.96
N VAL A 384 22.18 42.79 -21.29
CA VAL A 384 21.57 41.63 -21.99
C VAL A 384 22.62 40.64 -22.49
N ILE A 385 23.81 41.13 -22.84
CA ILE A 385 24.89 40.28 -23.37
C ILE A 385 25.64 39.53 -22.26
N LYS A 386 25.85 40.15 -21.09
CA LYS A 386 26.56 39.53 -19.96
C LYS A 386 26.04 38.12 -19.60
N PRO A 387 24.74 37.92 -19.30
CA PRO A 387 24.24 36.60 -18.92
C PRO A 387 24.37 35.56 -20.04
N LYS A 388 24.22 35.98 -21.31
CA LYS A 388 24.39 35.08 -22.47
C LYS A 388 25.85 34.67 -22.67
N LEU A 389 26.78 35.59 -22.49
CA LEU A 389 28.22 35.31 -22.57
C LEU A 389 28.69 34.40 -21.42
N VAL A 390 28.22 34.65 -20.19
CA VAL A 390 28.51 33.78 -19.04
C VAL A 390 28.00 32.36 -19.29
N SER A 391 26.76 32.21 -19.77
CA SER A 391 26.18 30.91 -20.12
C SER A 391 27.01 30.18 -21.19
N LEU A 392 27.39 30.87 -22.27
CA LEU A 392 28.20 30.31 -23.35
C LEU A 392 29.57 29.82 -22.85
N LEU A 393 30.25 30.62 -22.02
CA LEU A 393 31.56 30.29 -21.48
C LEU A 393 31.49 29.08 -20.53
N GLN A 394 30.49 29.04 -19.65
CA GLN A 394 30.28 27.90 -18.75
C GLN A 394 29.96 26.60 -19.51
N GLU A 395 29.09 26.66 -20.52
CA GLU A 395 28.77 25.52 -21.37
C GLU A 395 30.03 25.00 -22.08
N THR A 396 30.82 25.90 -22.65
CA THR A 396 32.06 25.56 -23.37
C THR A 396 33.10 24.92 -22.45
N VAL A 397 33.33 25.49 -21.26
CA VAL A 397 34.25 24.93 -20.27
C VAL A 397 33.84 23.51 -19.86
N ASN A 398 32.55 23.29 -19.58
CA ASN A 398 32.03 21.98 -19.20
C ASN A 398 32.27 20.95 -20.30
N ARG A 399 31.96 21.29 -21.56
CA ARG A 399 32.18 20.42 -22.71
C ARG A 399 33.66 20.12 -22.95
N LEU A 400 34.55 21.11 -22.74
CA LEU A 400 35.99 20.91 -22.84
C LEU A 400 36.53 19.96 -21.77
N ASN A 401 36.04 20.04 -20.53
CA ASN A 401 36.42 19.08 -19.48
C ASN A 401 36.10 17.64 -19.89
N ILE A 402 34.93 17.41 -20.49
CA ILE A 402 34.52 16.08 -20.97
C ILE A 402 35.48 15.55 -22.05
N VAL A 403 35.89 16.41 -23.00
CA VAL A 403 36.83 16.06 -24.08
C VAL A 403 38.27 15.86 -23.57
N ILE A 404 38.66 16.57 -22.50
CA ILE A 404 39.99 16.44 -21.89
C ILE A 404 40.09 15.13 -21.09
N ASP A 405 39.04 14.81 -20.33
CA ASP A 405 38.97 13.64 -19.45
C ASP A 405 38.66 12.34 -20.22
N SER A 406 38.14 12.44 -21.45
CA SER A 406 37.87 11.27 -22.29
C SER A 406 39.18 10.58 -22.74
N SER A 407 39.18 9.25 -22.65
CA SER A 407 40.21 8.39 -23.23
C SER A 407 39.57 7.08 -23.69
N VAL A 408 40.20 6.41 -24.65
CA VAL A 408 39.72 5.13 -25.20
C VAL A 408 39.57 4.07 -24.09
N SER A 409 40.38 4.14 -23.03
CA SER A 409 40.32 3.24 -21.88
C SER A 409 39.28 3.62 -20.81
N ASN A 410 38.79 4.88 -20.80
CA ASN A 410 37.83 5.39 -19.81
C ASN A 410 36.48 5.77 -20.46
N PHE A 411 36.14 5.21 -21.62
CA PHE A 411 34.86 5.44 -22.26
C PHE A 411 33.75 4.71 -21.47
N ASP A 412 33.23 5.39 -20.46
CA ASP A 412 32.15 4.89 -19.64
C ASP A 412 30.82 4.90 -20.41
N LEU A 413 30.43 3.72 -20.91
CA LEU A 413 29.13 3.50 -21.54
C LEU A 413 27.96 3.61 -20.55
N SER A 414 28.17 3.38 -19.25
CA SER A 414 27.07 3.32 -18.28
C SER A 414 26.38 4.69 -18.15
N SER A 415 27.14 5.77 -17.95
CA SER A 415 26.60 7.13 -17.92
C SER A 415 25.90 7.55 -19.23
N ILE A 416 26.34 7.04 -20.38
CA ILE A 416 25.68 7.32 -21.67
C ILE A 416 24.34 6.58 -21.77
N ILE A 417 24.32 5.31 -21.35
CA ILE A 417 23.09 4.49 -21.32
C ILE A 417 22.09 5.10 -20.35
N ASP A 418 22.52 5.57 -19.18
CA ASP A 418 21.65 6.20 -18.18
C ASP A 418 21.00 7.49 -18.72
N ILE A 419 21.79 8.37 -19.36
CA ILE A 419 21.27 9.60 -19.97
C ILE A 419 20.30 9.28 -21.11
N LYS A 420 20.64 8.29 -21.96
CA LYS A 420 19.76 7.81 -23.03
C LYS A 420 18.45 7.28 -22.46
N HIS A 421 18.51 6.45 -21.42
CA HIS A 421 17.34 5.89 -20.77
C HIS A 421 16.45 7.00 -20.18
N GLN A 422 17.04 8.01 -19.51
CA GLN A 422 16.31 9.18 -19.03
C GLN A 422 15.62 9.95 -20.16
N PHE A 423 16.28 10.11 -21.31
CA PHE A 423 15.72 10.76 -22.48
C PHE A 423 14.54 9.99 -23.09
N GLU A 424 14.70 8.69 -23.32
CA GLU A 424 13.65 7.82 -23.86
C GLU A 424 12.43 7.78 -22.92
N THR A 425 12.69 7.71 -21.60
CA THR A 425 11.68 7.78 -20.55
C THR A 425 10.89 9.09 -20.61
N ARG A 426 11.56 10.24 -20.73
CA ARG A 426 10.90 11.56 -20.86
C ARG A 426 10.09 11.69 -22.15
N GLN A 427 10.63 11.21 -23.27
CA GLN A 427 9.88 11.19 -24.53
C GLN A 427 8.62 10.33 -24.43
N HIS A 428 8.70 9.20 -23.74
CA HIS A 428 7.56 8.32 -23.53
C HIS A 428 6.47 9.02 -22.71
N VAL A 429 6.84 9.66 -21.58
CA VAL A 429 5.92 10.43 -20.73
C VAL A 429 5.24 11.56 -21.50
N ARG A 430 5.99 12.33 -22.28
CA ARG A 430 5.44 13.45 -23.07
C ARG A 430 4.49 13.04 -24.20
N LYS A 431 4.58 11.79 -24.65
CA LYS A 431 3.63 11.23 -25.62
C LYS A 431 2.32 10.81 -24.96
N GLN A 432 2.28 10.71 -23.63
CA GLN A 432 1.06 10.35 -22.92
C GLN A 432 0.08 11.52 -22.86
N PRO A 433 -1.23 11.30 -23.11
CA PRO A 433 -2.24 12.35 -23.07
C PRO A 433 -2.31 13.08 -21.72
N ALA A 434 -2.14 12.34 -20.62
CA ALA A 434 -2.19 12.86 -19.26
C ALA A 434 -1.10 13.91 -18.95
N PHE A 435 0.01 13.90 -19.70
CA PHE A 435 1.10 14.86 -19.51
C PHE A 435 0.67 16.30 -19.80
N TYR A 436 -0.17 16.52 -20.82
CA TYR A 436 -0.59 17.86 -21.25
C TYR A 436 -1.64 18.48 -20.32
N SER A 437 -2.29 17.68 -19.49
CA SER A 437 -3.25 18.14 -18.48
C SER A 437 -2.61 18.48 -17.12
N LEU A 438 -1.31 18.24 -16.95
CA LEU A 438 -0.61 18.38 -15.67
C LEU A 438 0.40 19.54 -15.73
N THR A 439 0.49 20.30 -14.64
CA THR A 439 1.50 21.35 -14.46
C THR A 439 2.45 21.02 -13.29
N PRO A 440 3.69 21.52 -13.30
CA PRO A 440 4.61 21.37 -12.16
C PRO A 440 4.03 21.89 -10.84
N GLU A 441 3.24 22.96 -10.89
CA GLU A 441 2.52 23.52 -9.74
C GLU A 441 1.46 22.55 -9.22
N ALA A 442 0.72 21.88 -10.11
CA ALA A 442 -0.27 20.88 -9.73
C ALA A 442 0.37 19.66 -9.05
N ILE A 443 1.59 19.26 -9.46
CA ILE A 443 2.33 18.19 -8.77
C ILE A 443 2.80 18.65 -7.38
N SER A 444 3.24 19.90 -7.26
CA SER A 444 3.67 20.45 -5.97
C SER A 444 2.49 20.57 -4.99
N ASP A 445 1.32 21.00 -5.48
CA ASP A 445 0.07 21.00 -4.72
C ASP A 445 -0.36 19.57 -4.33
N LEU A 446 -0.21 18.60 -5.24
CA LEU A 446 -0.51 17.19 -4.96
C LEU A 446 0.40 16.61 -3.85
N LEU A 447 1.69 16.93 -3.87
CA LEU A 447 2.64 16.52 -2.83
C LEU A 447 2.26 17.09 -1.45
N LEU A 448 1.88 18.38 -1.40
CA LEU A 448 1.41 19.01 -0.16
C LEU A 448 0.12 18.35 0.34
N LYS A 449 -0.85 18.10 -0.55
CA LYS A 449 -2.10 17.43 -0.22
C LYS A 449 -1.90 15.98 0.22
N LEU A 450 -0.92 15.26 -0.35
CA LEU A 450 -0.55 13.91 0.07
C LEU A 450 0.00 13.90 1.50
N GLN A 451 0.85 14.87 1.84
CA GLN A 451 1.36 15.04 3.19
C GLN A 451 0.25 15.39 4.19
N GLU A 452 -0.60 16.35 3.83
CA GLU A 452 -1.76 16.75 4.66
C GLU A 452 -2.72 15.57 4.87
N PHE A 453 -3.02 14.81 3.81
CA PHE A 453 -3.81 13.59 3.91
C PHE A 453 -3.18 12.59 4.88
N ARG A 454 -1.87 12.34 4.76
CA ARG A 454 -1.15 11.42 5.65
C ARG A 454 -1.26 11.86 7.11
N ASP A 455 -1.05 13.15 7.40
CA ASP A 455 -1.11 13.69 8.76
C ASP A 455 -2.53 13.66 9.33
N ASN A 456 -3.55 13.94 8.52
CA ASN A 456 -4.95 13.84 8.92
C ASN A 456 -5.38 12.38 9.15
N ALA A 457 -4.95 11.46 8.27
CA ALA A 457 -5.20 10.03 8.42
C ALA A 457 -4.55 9.48 9.70
N LYS A 458 -3.32 9.88 10.02
CA LYS A 458 -2.67 9.52 11.31
C LYS A 458 -3.52 9.94 12.50
N LYS A 459 -4.02 11.18 12.52
CA LYS A 459 -4.88 11.69 13.61
C LYS A 459 -6.16 10.88 13.75
N GLU A 460 -6.87 10.63 12.64
CA GLU A 460 -8.12 9.86 12.65
C GLU A 460 -7.91 8.40 13.08
N ILE A 461 -6.83 7.76 12.61
CA ILE A 461 -6.46 6.40 13.02
C ILE A 461 -6.11 6.37 14.51
N ASN A 462 -5.32 7.33 15.00
CA ASN A 462 -4.93 7.43 16.41
C ASN A 462 -6.15 7.61 17.31
N GLN A 463 -7.10 8.46 16.91
CA GLN A 463 -8.38 8.57 17.60
C GLN A 463 -9.13 7.23 17.61
N ALA A 464 -9.27 6.57 16.47
CA ALA A 464 -9.99 5.30 16.38
C ALA A 464 -9.34 4.18 17.21
N ILE A 465 -8.00 4.15 17.26
CA ILE A 465 -7.22 3.24 18.10
C ILE A 465 -7.51 3.52 19.58
N ARG A 466 -7.44 4.76 20.04
CA ARG A 466 -7.71 5.11 21.46
C ARG A 466 -9.14 4.81 21.90
N GLU A 467 -10.10 4.90 20.98
CA GLU A 467 -11.50 4.56 21.25
C GLU A 467 -11.72 3.04 21.42
N ILE A 468 -10.82 2.19 20.90
CA ILE A 468 -10.90 0.73 21.03
C ILE A 468 -9.94 0.22 22.12
N ILE A 469 -8.73 0.77 22.18
CA ILE A 469 -7.63 0.38 23.08
C ILE A 469 -7.60 1.34 24.25
N ASP A 470 -8.55 1.17 25.15
CA ASP A 470 -8.69 1.97 26.36
C ASP A 470 -8.26 1.19 27.62
N SER A 471 -8.52 1.76 28.79
CA SER A 471 -8.24 1.11 30.07
C SER A 471 -9.04 -0.19 30.29
N GLU A 472 -10.25 -0.30 29.70
CA GLU A 472 -11.09 -1.49 29.80
C GLU A 472 -10.51 -2.62 28.94
N PHE A 473 -10.07 -2.30 27.72
CA PHE A 473 -9.35 -3.21 26.83
C PHE A 473 -8.05 -3.69 27.48
N LYS A 474 -7.24 -2.76 28.03
CA LYS A 474 -6.02 -3.11 28.77
C LYS A 474 -6.30 -4.12 29.88
N ARG A 475 -7.36 -3.92 30.66
CA ARG A 475 -7.77 -4.86 31.71
C ARG A 475 -8.16 -6.23 31.15
N SER A 476 -8.86 -6.29 30.02
CA SER A 476 -9.17 -7.56 29.35
C SER A 476 -7.92 -8.30 28.92
N ILE A 477 -6.98 -7.58 28.30
CA ILE A 477 -5.69 -8.14 27.90
C ILE A 477 -4.93 -8.64 29.14
N GLU A 478 -4.67 -7.80 30.14
CA GLU A 478 -3.94 -8.22 31.34
C GLU A 478 -4.55 -9.46 32.01
N LYS A 479 -5.88 -9.58 32.06
CA LYS A 479 -6.54 -10.79 32.58
C LYS A 479 -6.34 -12.02 31.68
N MET A 480 -6.55 -11.87 30.38
CA MET A 480 -6.24 -12.93 29.41
C MET A 480 -4.78 -13.36 29.58
N PHE A 481 -3.85 -12.43 29.75
CA PHE A 481 -2.44 -12.73 29.86
C PHE A 481 -2.01 -13.37 31.18
N HIS A 482 -2.48 -12.82 32.30
CA HIS A 482 -2.09 -13.25 33.65
C HIS A 482 -2.44 -14.72 33.93
N HIS A 483 -3.56 -15.20 33.38
CA HIS A 483 -4.02 -16.55 33.69
C HIS A 483 -3.79 -17.58 32.57
N ILE A 484 -3.63 -17.15 31.30
CA ILE A 484 -3.40 -18.06 30.16
C ILE A 484 -1.90 -18.33 29.92
N PHE A 485 -1.04 -17.31 30.07
CA PHE A 485 0.31 -17.34 29.47
C PHE A 485 1.47 -17.40 30.45
N LEU A 486 1.35 -16.80 31.62
CA LEU A 486 2.51 -16.56 32.48
C LEU A 486 2.80 -17.77 33.36
N PHE A 487 4.04 -18.25 33.30
CA PHE A 487 4.57 -19.07 34.39
C PHE A 487 4.68 -18.22 35.66
N ALA A 488 4.65 -18.83 36.84
CA ALA A 488 4.59 -18.14 38.14
C ALA A 488 5.71 -17.10 38.41
N LYS A 489 6.73 -16.99 37.54
CA LYS A 489 7.84 -16.05 37.63
C LYS A 489 7.88 -15.01 36.50
N GLU A 490 6.95 -15.07 35.54
CA GLU A 490 6.95 -14.15 34.40
C GLU A 490 6.06 -12.94 34.68
N THR A 491 6.52 -11.74 34.30
CA THR A 491 5.78 -10.49 34.41
C THR A 491 5.42 -9.97 33.02
N PHE A 492 4.13 -9.94 32.71
CA PHE A 492 3.59 -9.32 31.50
C PHE A 492 3.32 -7.84 31.73
N LEU A 493 3.70 -7.00 30.77
CA LEU A 493 3.38 -5.59 30.76
C LEU A 493 2.73 -5.23 29.42
N PHE A 494 1.51 -4.70 29.51
CA PHE A 494 0.83 -4.06 28.40
C PHE A 494 0.73 -2.55 28.68
N ASP A 495 1.59 -1.77 28.03
CA ASP A 495 1.67 -0.33 28.24
C ASP A 495 1.08 0.45 27.06
N ILE A 496 0.08 1.25 27.39
CA ILE A 496 -0.65 2.15 26.48
C ILE A 496 -0.53 3.61 26.92
N SER A 497 0.35 3.92 27.90
CA SER A 497 0.47 5.28 28.45
C SER A 497 0.93 6.30 27.42
N HIS A 498 1.69 5.85 26.41
CA HIS A 498 2.17 6.65 25.29
C HIS A 498 1.40 6.38 23.98
N ILE A 499 0.18 5.83 24.06
CA ILE A 499 -0.64 5.58 22.86
C ILE A 499 -0.90 6.88 22.09
N ALA A 500 -0.85 8.02 22.78
CA ALA A 500 -1.02 9.30 22.16
C ALA A 500 0.10 9.67 21.17
N ASP A 501 1.31 9.22 21.49
CA ASP A 501 2.52 9.41 20.71
C ASP A 501 2.77 8.21 19.76
N GLU A 502 1.70 7.49 19.40
CA GLU A 502 1.75 6.32 18.51
C GLU A 502 2.64 5.19 19.04
N ARG A 503 2.67 5.00 20.36
CA ARG A 503 3.49 3.99 21.04
C ARG A 503 2.66 3.05 21.91
N ILE A 504 2.79 1.75 21.64
CA ILE A 504 2.24 0.68 22.48
C ILE A 504 3.35 -0.34 22.73
N SER A 505 3.63 -0.65 24.00
CA SER A 505 4.64 -1.65 24.35
C SER A 505 4.00 -2.90 24.92
N VAL A 506 4.51 -4.06 24.49
CA VAL A 506 4.02 -5.37 24.91
C VAL A 506 5.21 -6.26 25.23
N THR A 507 5.51 -6.37 26.52
CA THR A 507 6.70 -7.09 26.99
C THR A 507 6.38 -8.18 28.00
N VAL A 508 7.26 -9.18 28.05
CA VAL A 508 7.33 -10.18 29.11
C VAL A 508 8.74 -10.18 29.65
N ASN A 509 8.89 -10.00 30.96
CA ASN A 509 10.18 -9.85 31.64
C ASN A 509 11.08 -8.78 31.01
N GLY A 510 10.48 -7.68 30.50
CA GLY A 510 11.20 -6.60 29.83
C GLY A 510 11.64 -6.90 28.39
N LEU A 511 11.34 -8.08 27.85
CA LEU A 511 11.59 -8.43 26.45
C LEU A 511 10.29 -8.38 25.65
N SER A 512 10.36 -7.89 24.41
CA SER A 512 9.21 -7.89 23.51
C SER A 512 8.64 -9.30 23.32
N VAL A 513 7.30 -9.42 23.28
CA VAL A 513 6.62 -10.71 23.14
C VAL A 513 7.02 -11.48 21.87
N HIS A 514 7.41 -10.79 20.79
CA HIS A 514 7.87 -11.47 19.56
C HIS A 514 9.25 -12.12 19.70
N LYS A 515 10.11 -11.64 20.62
CA LYS A 515 11.41 -12.25 20.94
C LYS A 515 11.25 -13.33 22.02
N TYR A 516 10.31 -13.13 22.95
CA TYR A 516 10.15 -13.98 24.13
C TYR A 516 9.27 -15.23 23.89
N PHE A 517 8.17 -15.10 23.14
CA PHE A 517 7.24 -16.20 22.94
C PHE A 517 7.71 -17.18 21.86
N ASN A 518 7.55 -18.47 22.15
CA ASN A 518 7.62 -19.49 21.12
C ASN A 518 6.37 -19.43 20.23
N THR A 519 6.37 -20.20 19.13
CA THR A 519 5.29 -20.22 18.15
C THR A 519 3.91 -20.43 18.77
N PHE A 520 3.77 -21.37 19.71
CA PHE A 520 2.47 -21.64 20.36
C PHE A 520 1.98 -20.45 21.21
N ARG A 521 2.83 -19.89 22.06
CA ARG A 521 2.48 -18.73 22.90
C ARG A 521 2.21 -17.50 22.05
N TYR A 522 2.92 -17.32 20.93
CA TYR A 522 2.67 -16.22 20.00
C TYR A 522 1.30 -16.34 19.32
N ARG A 523 0.91 -17.54 18.89
CA ARG A 523 -0.45 -17.79 18.34
C ARG A 523 -1.54 -17.43 19.32
N LEU A 524 -1.41 -17.92 20.57
CA LEU A 524 -2.35 -17.58 21.63
C LEU A 524 -2.35 -16.07 21.89
N PHE A 525 -1.18 -15.40 21.88
CA PHE A 525 -1.06 -13.96 22.08
C PHE A 525 -1.88 -13.20 21.03
N TYR A 526 -1.68 -13.55 19.76
CA TYR A 526 -2.42 -12.97 18.64
C TYR A 526 -3.94 -13.20 18.80
N LEU A 527 -4.34 -14.43 19.11
CA LEU A 527 -5.75 -14.79 19.30
C LEU A 527 -6.41 -14.00 20.44
N ALA A 528 -5.72 -13.85 21.57
CA ALA A 528 -6.23 -13.09 22.71
C ALA A 528 -6.43 -11.61 22.37
N ILE A 529 -5.45 -10.98 21.71
CA ILE A 529 -5.56 -9.59 21.28
C ILE A 529 -6.70 -9.42 20.29
N GLN A 530 -6.75 -10.26 19.26
CA GLN A 530 -7.75 -10.14 18.20
C GLN A 530 -9.17 -10.43 18.72
N ALA A 531 -9.33 -11.41 19.62
CA ALA A 531 -10.62 -11.66 20.28
C ALA A 531 -11.05 -10.48 21.14
N ALA A 532 -10.14 -9.89 21.94
CA ALA A 532 -10.46 -8.71 22.73
C ALA A 532 -10.88 -7.52 21.85
N ILE A 533 -10.19 -7.30 20.71
CA ILE A 533 -10.54 -6.24 19.75
C ILE A 533 -11.93 -6.48 19.17
N ASN A 534 -12.23 -7.72 18.76
CA ASN A 534 -13.54 -8.05 18.20
C ASN A 534 -14.67 -7.89 19.24
N LEU A 535 -14.43 -8.23 20.52
CA LEU A 535 -15.39 -7.96 21.60
C LEU A 535 -15.61 -6.45 21.79
N ALA A 536 -14.54 -5.65 21.79
CA ALA A 536 -14.62 -4.20 21.89
C ALA A 536 -15.38 -3.58 20.70
N LYS A 537 -15.12 -4.05 19.48
CA LYS A 537 -15.83 -3.62 18.26
C LYS A 537 -17.31 -3.95 18.31
N MET A 538 -17.69 -5.19 18.66
CA MET A 538 -19.09 -5.60 18.82
C MET A 538 -19.84 -4.72 19.83
N LYS A 539 -19.20 -4.43 20.98
CA LYS A 539 -19.76 -3.53 22.01
C LYS A 539 -19.93 -2.11 21.48
N ARG A 540 -18.91 -1.55 20.84
CA ARG A 540 -18.93 -0.15 20.37
C ARG A 540 -19.91 0.08 19.22
N GLU A 541 -19.87 -0.81 18.24
CA GLU A 541 -20.66 -0.70 17.00
C GLU A 541 -22.05 -1.35 17.12
N GLN A 542 -22.37 -1.94 18.28
CA GLN A 542 -23.68 -2.54 18.59
C GLN A 542 -24.11 -3.60 17.56
N PHE A 543 -23.24 -4.59 17.33
CA PHE A 543 -23.57 -5.77 16.52
C PHE A 543 -22.99 -7.03 17.15
N SER A 544 -23.51 -8.18 16.73
CA SER A 544 -22.97 -9.50 17.09
C SER A 544 -22.61 -10.28 15.83
N PHE A 545 -21.42 -10.88 15.81
CA PHE A 545 -20.93 -11.71 14.71
C PHE A 545 -20.08 -12.86 15.28
N PRO A 546 -20.08 -14.06 14.66
CA PRO A 546 -19.30 -15.17 15.18
C PRO A 546 -17.79 -14.94 15.07
N MET A 547 -17.06 -15.36 16.10
CA MET A 547 -15.63 -15.61 15.97
C MET A 547 -15.43 -17.01 15.40
N VAL A 548 -14.78 -17.12 14.24
CA VAL A 548 -14.59 -18.41 13.54
C VAL A 548 -13.10 -18.76 13.51
N LEU A 549 -12.72 -19.91 14.06
CA LEU A 549 -11.33 -20.35 14.17
C LEU A 549 -11.09 -21.60 13.30
N ASP A 550 -10.14 -21.53 12.35
CA ASP A 550 -9.74 -22.66 11.50
C ASP A 550 -8.47 -23.34 12.00
N ASP A 551 -8.61 -24.44 12.74
CA ASP A 551 -7.56 -25.41 13.05
C ASP A 551 -6.18 -24.82 13.46
N ILE A 552 -6.21 -23.69 14.16
CA ILE A 552 -5.03 -22.84 14.46
C ILE A 552 -4.05 -23.54 15.42
N PHE A 553 -4.49 -24.64 16.01
CA PHE A 553 -3.92 -25.30 17.17
C PHE A 553 -3.40 -26.71 16.84
N TYR A 554 -2.77 -26.87 15.67
CA TYR A 554 -2.11 -28.11 15.29
C TYR A 554 -0.85 -28.38 16.13
N ALA A 555 -0.57 -29.66 16.42
CA ALA A 555 0.60 -30.13 17.16
C ALA A 555 0.74 -29.60 18.61
N ASN A 556 -0.34 -29.66 19.40
CA ASN A 556 -0.32 -29.28 20.81
C ASN A 556 0.07 -30.41 21.77
N ASP A 557 1.17 -30.23 22.50
CA ASP A 557 1.50 -31.05 23.67
C ASP A 557 0.47 -30.85 24.81
N TYR A 558 0.38 -31.80 25.74
CA TYR A 558 -0.57 -31.76 26.88
C TYR A 558 -0.58 -30.42 27.65
N LYS A 559 0.60 -29.80 27.83
CA LYS A 559 0.74 -28.51 28.55
C LYS A 559 0.04 -27.36 27.81
N ASN A 560 0.12 -27.36 26.48
CA ASN A 560 -0.51 -26.37 25.60
C ASN A 560 -2.05 -26.50 25.65
N LYS A 561 -2.58 -27.71 25.83
CA LYS A 561 -4.03 -27.95 25.94
C LYS A 561 -4.65 -27.28 27.17
N ARG A 562 -3.95 -27.27 28.31
CA ARG A 562 -4.42 -26.58 29.53
C ARG A 562 -4.48 -25.06 29.34
N GLN A 563 -3.51 -24.49 28.63
CA GLN A 563 -3.48 -23.06 28.32
C GLN A 563 -4.62 -22.69 27.36
N LEU A 564 -4.85 -23.52 26.34
CA LEU A 564 -5.96 -23.34 25.40
C LEU A 564 -7.33 -23.43 26.09
N PHE A 565 -7.50 -24.38 27.00
CA PHE A 565 -8.70 -24.45 27.82
C PHE A 565 -8.92 -23.17 28.63
N HIS A 566 -7.85 -22.65 29.24
CA HIS A 566 -7.93 -21.44 30.01
C HIS A 566 -8.26 -20.21 29.14
N PHE A 567 -7.75 -20.16 27.91
CA PHE A 567 -8.13 -19.15 26.92
C PHE A 567 -9.64 -19.12 26.67
N PHE A 568 -10.28 -20.27 26.42
CA PHE A 568 -11.73 -20.30 26.17
C PHE A 568 -12.55 -19.89 27.40
N ASN A 569 -12.10 -20.20 28.62
CA ASN A 569 -12.75 -19.73 29.85
C ASN A 569 -12.68 -18.21 29.99
N VAL A 570 -11.49 -17.62 29.83
CA VAL A 570 -11.35 -16.17 29.94
C VAL A 570 -12.10 -15.47 28.82
N LEU A 571 -12.07 -16.01 27.60
CA LEU A 571 -12.85 -15.47 26.49
C LEU A 571 -14.35 -15.45 26.80
N LYS A 572 -14.88 -16.54 27.38
CA LYS A 572 -16.28 -16.61 27.84
C LYS A 572 -16.58 -15.51 28.87
N ASP A 573 -15.75 -15.38 29.89
CA ASP A 573 -15.98 -14.44 30.99
C ASP A 573 -15.87 -12.98 30.53
N GLU A 574 -14.91 -12.68 29.67
CA GLU A 574 -14.76 -11.36 29.07
C GLU A 574 -15.87 -11.05 28.07
N ALA A 575 -16.34 -12.03 27.28
CA ALA A 575 -17.53 -11.86 26.46
C ALA A 575 -18.78 -11.57 27.31
N LYS A 576 -18.96 -12.28 28.44
CA LYS A 576 -20.06 -11.99 29.39
C LYS A 576 -19.99 -10.59 29.97
N ARG A 577 -18.78 -10.10 30.24
CA ARG A 577 -18.53 -8.78 30.84
C ARG A 577 -18.69 -7.63 29.83
N LEU A 578 -18.10 -7.76 28.65
CA LEU A 578 -18.09 -6.73 27.60
C LEU A 578 -19.39 -6.70 26.81
N LEU A 579 -20.05 -7.85 26.65
CA LEU A 579 -21.30 -8.02 25.93
C LEU A 579 -22.40 -8.50 26.91
N PRO A 580 -22.82 -7.66 27.88
CA PRO A 580 -23.82 -8.04 28.86
C PRO A 580 -25.24 -8.16 28.27
N THR A 581 -25.49 -7.47 27.14
CA THR A 581 -26.78 -7.43 26.43
C THR A 581 -26.71 -8.03 25.03
N LEU A 582 -25.50 -8.23 24.47
CA LEU A 582 -25.32 -8.69 23.09
C LEU A 582 -25.00 -10.20 23.05
N PRO A 583 -25.57 -10.96 22.11
CA PRO A 583 -25.25 -12.37 21.92
C PRO A 583 -23.80 -12.56 21.45
N PHE A 584 -23.25 -13.74 21.76
CA PHE A 584 -21.89 -14.13 21.39
C PHE A 584 -21.91 -15.53 20.78
N GLN A 585 -21.18 -15.71 19.68
CA GLN A 585 -21.02 -17.00 19.02
C GLN A 585 -19.55 -17.27 18.73
N LEU A 586 -19.10 -18.49 19.04
CA LEU A 586 -17.78 -18.99 18.69
C LEU A 586 -17.94 -20.26 17.86
N ILE A 587 -17.30 -20.33 16.70
CA ILE A 587 -17.27 -21.51 15.83
C ILE A 587 -15.81 -21.94 15.72
N PHE A 588 -15.51 -23.17 16.12
CA PHE A 588 -14.14 -23.67 16.18
C PHE A 588 -14.02 -25.01 15.47
N PHE A 589 -13.25 -25.02 14.38
CA PHE A 589 -12.88 -26.24 13.67
C PHE A 589 -11.56 -26.80 14.20
N THR A 590 -11.51 -28.11 14.42
CA THR A 590 -10.30 -28.79 14.90
C THR A 590 -10.23 -30.22 14.39
N HIS A 591 -9.01 -30.75 14.24
CA HIS A 591 -8.76 -32.19 14.11
C HIS A 591 -8.23 -32.82 15.41
N ASP A 592 -7.97 -32.05 16.46
CA ASP A 592 -7.45 -32.56 17.74
C ASP A 592 -8.59 -33.16 18.59
N GLU A 593 -8.76 -34.48 18.50
CA GLU A 593 -9.76 -35.24 19.27
C GLU A 593 -9.57 -35.10 20.79
N GLN A 594 -8.33 -34.93 21.27
CA GLN A 594 -8.06 -34.81 22.70
C GLN A 594 -8.47 -33.42 23.21
N LEU A 595 -8.23 -32.36 22.44
CA LEU A 595 -8.72 -31.02 22.76
C LEU A 595 -10.26 -31.02 22.80
N PHE A 596 -10.89 -31.60 21.78
CA PHE A 596 -12.33 -31.77 21.70
C PHE A 596 -12.90 -32.48 22.93
N SER A 597 -12.31 -33.62 23.29
CA SER A 597 -12.69 -34.42 24.47
C SER A 597 -12.50 -33.65 25.78
N THR A 598 -11.43 -32.86 25.88
CA THR A 598 -11.12 -32.07 27.08
C THR A 598 -12.13 -30.95 27.30
N LEU A 599 -12.49 -30.23 26.23
CA LEU A 599 -13.53 -29.19 26.28
C LEU A 599 -14.88 -29.80 26.66
N HIS A 600 -15.24 -30.94 26.09
CA HIS A 600 -16.52 -31.60 26.39
C HIS A 600 -16.64 -32.04 27.85
N ARG A 601 -15.59 -32.67 28.41
CA ARG A 601 -15.60 -33.18 29.78
C ARG A 601 -15.70 -32.07 30.84
N ASN A 602 -15.34 -30.83 30.51
CA ASN A 602 -15.35 -29.75 31.48
C ASN A 602 -16.75 -29.11 31.62
N LYS A 603 -17.42 -29.40 32.74
CA LYS A 603 -18.76 -28.86 33.04
C LYS A 603 -18.74 -27.37 33.42
N GLU A 604 -17.69 -26.89 34.08
CA GLU A 604 -17.56 -25.49 34.50
C GLU A 604 -17.45 -24.54 33.30
N TRP A 605 -16.68 -24.95 32.29
CA TRP A 605 -16.57 -24.20 31.04
C TRP A 605 -17.94 -24.07 30.35
N ARG A 606 -18.70 -25.17 30.26
CA ARG A 606 -20.05 -25.20 29.65
C ARG A 606 -21.13 -24.44 30.44
N GLN A 607 -20.90 -24.09 31.70
CA GLN A 607 -21.90 -23.43 32.52
C GLN A 607 -22.31 -22.07 31.92
N GLY A 608 -23.60 -21.91 31.64
CA GLY A 608 -24.16 -20.69 31.05
C GLY A 608 -23.85 -20.51 29.56
N LEU A 609 -23.39 -21.57 28.88
CA LEU A 609 -23.15 -21.61 27.44
C LEU A 609 -24.04 -22.66 26.77
N ASP A 610 -24.48 -22.33 25.56
CA ASP A 610 -25.05 -23.27 24.62
C ASP A 610 -23.92 -23.88 23.78
N VAL A 611 -23.38 -25.00 24.24
CA VAL A 611 -22.24 -25.65 23.57
C VAL A 611 -22.70 -26.85 22.76
N ASN A 612 -22.31 -26.88 21.49
CA ASN A 612 -22.52 -27.99 20.57
C ASN A 612 -21.18 -28.64 20.20
N PHE A 613 -21.11 -29.96 20.34
CA PHE A 613 -19.98 -30.78 19.96
C PHE A 613 -20.39 -31.70 18.81
N SER A 614 -19.87 -31.43 17.63
CA SER A 614 -20.26 -32.15 16.41
C SER A 614 -19.06 -32.63 15.61
N ARG A 615 -19.23 -33.72 14.87
CA ARG A 615 -18.25 -34.22 13.89
C ARG A 615 -18.73 -33.86 12.48
N VAL A 616 -17.86 -33.24 11.69
CA VAL A 616 -18.06 -33.01 10.26
C VAL A 616 -17.92 -34.34 9.54
N ILE A 617 -18.94 -34.71 8.77
CA ILE A 617 -18.98 -35.94 7.98
C ILE A 617 -18.15 -35.72 6.71
N GLU A 618 -17.34 -36.71 6.32
CA GLU A 618 -16.55 -36.62 5.09
C GLU A 618 -17.42 -36.70 3.84
N TYR A 619 -17.01 -36.01 2.77
CA TYR A 619 -17.81 -35.97 1.55
C TYR A 619 -18.05 -37.36 0.93
N ASP A 620 -17.02 -38.19 0.90
CA ASP A 620 -17.11 -39.51 0.28
C ASP A 620 -17.96 -40.50 1.09
N GLU A 621 -18.09 -40.29 2.40
CA GLU A 621 -18.94 -41.07 3.29
C GLU A 621 -20.44 -40.80 3.06
N PHE A 622 -20.81 -39.67 2.43
CA PHE A 622 -22.21 -39.36 2.11
C PHE A 622 -22.86 -40.35 1.14
N LYS A 623 -22.09 -41.01 0.28
CA LYS A 623 -22.65 -41.98 -0.70
C LYS A 623 -23.37 -43.16 -0.03
N GLN A 624 -23.13 -43.38 1.27
CA GLN A 624 -23.64 -44.53 2.02
C GLN A 624 -24.74 -44.15 3.04
N ILE A 625 -24.98 -42.86 3.27
CA ILE A 625 -25.95 -42.38 4.25
C ILE A 625 -27.23 -41.99 3.51
N GLU A 626 -28.34 -42.71 3.71
CA GLU A 626 -29.68 -42.27 3.31
C GLU A 626 -30.07 -41.03 4.14
N SER A 627 -29.59 -39.85 3.78
CA SER A 627 -29.80 -38.65 4.58
C SER A 627 -31.17 -38.01 4.34
N GLN A 628 -31.95 -37.88 5.41
CA GLN A 628 -33.15 -37.04 5.46
C GLN A 628 -32.75 -35.57 5.32
N TYR A 629 -33.34 -34.89 4.33
CA TYR A 629 -33.14 -33.47 4.12
C TYR A 629 -33.64 -32.63 5.29
N VAL A 630 -32.85 -31.64 5.72
CA VAL A 630 -33.30 -30.60 6.64
C VAL A 630 -33.98 -29.49 5.84
N LYS A 631 -35.25 -29.22 6.14
CA LYS A 631 -36.00 -28.10 5.54
C LYS A 631 -35.61 -26.79 6.23
N VAL A 632 -35.29 -25.77 5.43
CA VAL A 632 -35.06 -24.38 5.88
C VAL A 632 -36.30 -23.54 5.59
N THR A 633 -36.85 -23.69 4.39
CA THR A 633 -38.14 -23.12 3.97
C THR A 633 -38.94 -24.19 3.22
N GLU A 634 -40.14 -23.85 2.72
CA GLU A 634 -40.92 -24.77 1.87
C GLU A 634 -40.16 -25.18 0.60
N THR A 635 -39.29 -24.31 0.08
CA THR A 635 -38.56 -24.51 -1.18
C THR A 635 -37.07 -24.82 -0.99
N LYS A 636 -36.49 -24.50 0.18
CA LYS A 636 -35.07 -24.72 0.48
C LYS A 636 -34.87 -25.85 1.47
N LYS A 637 -34.09 -26.85 1.06
CA LYS A 637 -33.64 -27.96 1.90
C LYS A 637 -32.15 -28.22 1.69
N TYR A 638 -31.50 -28.79 2.68
CA TYR A 638 -30.08 -29.14 2.61
C TYR A 638 -29.78 -30.47 3.29
N PHE A 639 -28.65 -31.05 2.92
CA PHE A 639 -28.07 -32.18 3.63
C PHE A 639 -27.16 -31.68 4.74
N ASN A 640 -27.43 -32.11 5.98
CA ASN A 640 -26.62 -31.71 7.13
C ASN A 640 -25.25 -32.39 7.08
N LEU A 641 -24.18 -31.60 7.15
CA LEU A 641 -22.79 -32.05 7.04
C LEU A 641 -22.16 -32.45 8.38
N HIS A 642 -22.93 -32.50 9.47
CA HIS A 642 -22.40 -32.87 10.78
C HIS A 642 -23.33 -33.79 11.57
N ILE A 643 -22.73 -34.50 12.52
CA ILE A 643 -23.42 -35.34 13.51
C ILE A 643 -23.06 -34.82 14.89
N SER A 644 -24.07 -34.60 15.75
CA SER A 644 -23.86 -34.31 17.16
C SER A 644 -23.23 -35.53 17.84
N LEU A 645 -22.06 -35.36 18.47
CA LEU A 645 -21.35 -36.47 19.11
C LEU A 645 -21.78 -36.69 20.57
N TYR A 646 -22.32 -35.66 21.20
CA TYR A 646 -22.80 -35.70 22.58
C TYR A 646 -24.10 -34.93 22.62
N ASP A 647 -25.22 -35.64 22.54
CA ASP A 647 -26.52 -35.00 22.74
C ASP A 647 -26.53 -34.29 24.09
N ASN A 648 -27.02 -33.05 24.11
CA ASN A 648 -27.18 -32.24 25.31
C ASN A 648 -28.22 -32.80 26.30
N GLY A 649 -28.62 -34.07 26.15
CA GLY A 649 -29.53 -34.80 27.02
C GLY A 649 -28.98 -36.19 27.34
N LEU A 650 -28.31 -36.28 28.50
CA LEU A 650 -28.43 -37.37 29.48
C LEU A 650 -27.89 -36.90 30.83
#